data_AF-A0A816JMK4-F1
#
_entry.id   AF-A0A816JMK4-F1
#
_cell.length_a   1.000
_cell.length_b   1.000
_cell.length_c   1.000
_cell.angle_alpha   90.00
_cell.angle_beta   90.00
_cell.angle_gamma   90.00
#
_symmetry.space_group_name_H-M   'P 1'
#
loop_
_entity.id
_entity.type
_entity.pdbx_description
1 polymer ?
#
loop_
_entity_poly.entity_id
_entity_poly.type
_entity_poly.pdbx_seq_one_letter_code
_entity_poly.pdbx_strand_id
1 'polypeptide(L)'
;MPLFQRKKPPPSEDLPDDDDTQNKSKNRKKPSGKAKWSCVDSCCWFIGCVCLTWWFLLFLYNAMPASFPQYVTEAITGPLPDPPGVKLKKEGLRAKHPVVFIPGIVTGGLELWEGKQCADGLFRKRLWGGTFGEVYKRPLCWVEHMSLDNETGLDPAGIRIRAVSGLVAADYFAPGYFVWAVLIANLAHIGYEEKNMYMAAYDWRLSFQNTEVRDQTLSRMKSNIELMVSTNGGKKAVIVPHSMGVLYFLHFMKWVEAPAPMGGGGGPDWCAKHIKAVMNIGGPFLGVPKAVAGLFSAEAKDVAVARAIAPGFLDTDIFRLQTLQHVMRMTRTWDSTMSMIPKGGDTIWGGLDWSPEKGHICSGKKKSSNKTRGEAGENSVSKTKPVNYGRIISFGKDVAEAAPSEIENIDFRGAVKGQSIPNNTCRDVWTEYHDMGIGGIKAIAEYKVYTADAVIDLLHYVAPKMMARGAAHFSYGIADDLDDPKYEHHRHWSNPLETKLPNAPEMEIYSLYGVGIPTERSYIYKLNQSPDSCIPFHIFTSAHEEDKESCLKAGVYNVDGDETVPVLSAGFMCAKAWRGKTRFNPSGIKTYIREYNHSPPANLLEGRGTQSGAHVDIMGNFALIEDIMRVATGGNGSDLGHDQVHSGIFEWSERIDLKL
;
A
#
# COMPACT_ATOMS: atom_id res chain seq x y z
N MET A 1 42.80 53.96 27.52
CA MET A 1 42.99 55.43 27.57
C MET A 1 43.93 55.81 26.45
N PRO A 2 43.87 57.02 25.86
CA PRO A 2 42.92 58.13 26.12
C PRO A 2 41.50 57.87 25.54
N LEU A 3 40.41 58.65 25.70
CA LEU A 3 40.03 59.96 26.31
C LEU A 3 39.61 61.10 25.33
N PHE A 4 38.55 61.81 25.74
CA PHE A 4 37.84 62.97 25.12
C PHE A 4 37.11 62.71 23.77
N GLN A 5 35.81 62.98 23.56
CA GLN A 5 34.82 64.01 23.98
C GLN A 5 34.70 65.25 23.05
N ARG A 6 33.46 65.47 22.54
CA ARG A 6 32.76 66.76 22.32
C ARG A 6 31.26 66.41 22.15
N LYS A 7 30.34 66.78 23.05
CA LYS A 7 29.76 68.09 23.44
C LYS A 7 28.45 68.42 22.67
N LYS A 8 27.30 68.37 23.39
CA LYS A 8 26.12 69.24 23.14
C LYS A 8 26.48 70.72 23.51
N PRO A 9 25.68 71.77 23.20
CA PRO A 9 24.50 72.15 24.02
C PRO A 9 23.31 72.75 23.17
N PRO A 10 22.56 73.82 23.54
CA PRO A 10 21.16 73.74 24.04
C PRO A 10 20.23 74.82 23.36
N PRO A 11 19.17 75.42 23.97
CA PRO A 11 18.31 75.10 25.14
C PRO A 11 16.84 74.89 24.65
N SER A 12 15.67 75.39 25.13
CA SER A 12 15.06 76.08 26.33
C SER A 12 13.49 75.83 26.21
N GLU A 13 12.47 76.33 26.93
CA GLU A 13 12.16 77.31 28.02
C GLU A 13 10.96 76.75 28.87
N ASP A 14 10.43 77.45 29.89
CA ASP A 14 10.83 77.37 31.30
C ASP A 14 9.71 77.87 32.28
N LEU A 15 9.57 77.24 33.48
CA LEU A 15 8.98 77.80 34.77
C LEU A 15 7.43 78.02 34.90
N PRO A 16 6.83 78.27 36.12
CA PRO A 16 7.04 77.67 37.47
C PRO A 16 5.73 77.45 38.33
N ASP A 17 5.88 77.34 39.67
CA ASP A 17 4.95 77.60 40.81
C ASP A 17 4.13 76.49 41.54
N ASP A 18 4.67 76.06 42.70
CA ASP A 18 4.18 76.18 44.10
C ASP A 18 2.72 75.89 44.59
N ASP A 19 2.64 74.87 45.46
CA ASP A 19 2.28 74.92 46.90
C ASP A 19 0.88 74.52 47.51
N ASP A 20 1.03 73.82 48.64
CA ASP A 20 0.28 73.43 49.85
C ASP A 20 -1.17 72.86 50.01
N THR A 21 -1.21 71.93 50.99
CA THR A 21 -2.24 71.44 51.93
C THR A 21 -3.76 71.41 51.61
N GLN A 22 -4.37 70.24 51.92
CA GLN A 22 -5.15 70.17 53.17
C GLN A 22 -5.39 68.79 53.84
N ASN A 23 -5.26 68.83 55.17
CA ASN A 23 -6.00 68.10 56.22
C ASN A 23 -5.62 66.66 56.66
N LYS A 24 -6.04 66.34 57.90
CA LYS A 24 -5.41 65.34 58.78
C LYS A 24 -6.39 64.26 59.32
N SER A 25 -5.86 63.05 59.53
CA SER A 25 -5.84 62.33 60.83
C SER A 25 -6.34 60.87 60.90
N LYS A 26 -5.53 60.06 61.62
CA LYS A 26 -5.85 58.90 62.49
C LYS A 26 -7.16 58.13 62.25
N ASN A 27 -7.03 56.84 61.94
CA ASN A 27 -7.06 55.81 63.02
C ASN A 27 -6.64 54.40 62.57
N ARG A 28 -6.07 53.63 63.50
CA ARG A 28 -5.91 52.17 63.37
C ARG A 28 -7.23 51.48 63.75
N LYS A 29 -7.75 50.61 62.88
CA LYS A 29 -8.64 49.49 63.26
C LYS A 29 -8.04 48.19 62.73
N LYS A 30 -7.99 47.14 63.56
CA LYS A 30 -7.79 45.77 63.07
C LYS A 30 -9.09 45.30 62.41
N PRO A 31 -9.02 44.55 61.30
CA PRO A 31 -9.97 43.50 61.02
C PRO A 31 -9.27 42.13 61.05
N SER A 32 -9.85 41.19 61.78
CA SER A 32 -9.60 39.77 61.56
C SER A 32 -10.26 39.35 60.25
N GLY A 33 -9.51 38.76 59.32
CA GLY A 33 -10.07 38.21 58.08
C GLY A 33 -9.45 36.85 57.77
N LYS A 34 -10.26 35.79 57.81
CA LYS A 34 -9.90 34.55 57.10
C LYS A 34 -9.88 34.89 55.60
N ALA A 35 -8.80 34.57 54.90
CA ALA A 35 -8.75 34.77 53.46
C ALA A 35 -9.91 33.99 52.80
N LYS A 36 -10.79 34.69 52.09
CA LYS A 36 -11.83 34.05 51.29
C LYS A 36 -11.18 33.48 50.04
N TRP A 37 -10.85 32.19 50.10
CA TRP A 37 -10.37 31.42 48.95
C TRP A 37 -11.42 31.53 47.84
N SER A 38 -11.08 32.13 46.71
CA SER A 38 -12.05 32.42 45.64
C SER A 38 -12.26 31.21 44.73
N CYS A 39 -13.33 31.24 43.94
CA CYS A 39 -13.56 30.21 42.92
C CYS A 39 -12.43 30.19 41.87
N VAL A 40 -11.80 31.33 41.59
CA VAL A 40 -10.64 31.44 40.70
C VAL A 40 -9.42 30.76 41.33
N ASP A 41 -9.13 31.02 42.61
CA ASP A 41 -8.00 30.37 43.30
C ASP A 41 -8.16 28.85 43.38
N SER A 42 -9.38 28.37 43.62
CA SER A 42 -9.71 26.94 43.65
C SER A 42 -9.56 26.31 42.26
N CYS A 43 -9.97 27.00 41.19
CA CYS A 43 -9.78 26.59 39.81
C CYS A 43 -8.28 26.53 39.44
N CYS A 44 -7.51 27.57 39.77
CA CYS A 44 -6.06 27.61 39.56
C CYS A 44 -5.32 26.52 40.35
N TRP A 45 -5.77 26.23 41.59
CA TRP A 45 -5.24 25.13 42.39
C TRP A 45 -5.56 23.76 41.76
N PHE A 46 -6.79 23.55 41.31
CA PHE A 46 -7.20 22.32 40.62
C PHE A 46 -6.43 22.11 39.31
N ILE A 47 -6.27 23.16 38.48
CA ILE A 47 -5.45 23.13 37.27
C ILE A 47 -3.98 22.83 37.63
N GLY A 48 -3.45 23.44 38.69
CA GLY A 48 -2.12 23.14 39.22
C GLY A 48 -1.95 21.67 39.62
N CYS A 49 -2.94 21.09 40.31
CA CYS A 49 -2.96 19.67 40.64
C CYS A 49 -3.06 18.76 39.41
N VAL A 50 -3.91 19.08 38.42
CA VAL A 50 -4.00 18.34 37.15
C VAL A 50 -2.69 18.40 36.36
N CYS A 51 -2.06 19.57 36.29
CA CYS A 51 -0.74 19.71 35.67
C CYS A 51 0.33 18.90 36.42
N LEU A 52 0.36 18.96 37.76
CA LEU A 52 1.32 18.20 38.56
C LEU A 52 1.11 16.68 38.45
N THR A 53 -0.14 16.18 38.46
CA THR A 53 -0.40 14.75 38.25
C THR A 53 -0.10 14.33 36.82
N TRP A 54 -0.37 15.16 35.81
CA TRP A 54 0.01 14.89 34.42
C TRP A 54 1.53 14.80 34.25
N TRP A 55 2.28 15.78 34.78
CA TRP A 55 3.75 15.76 34.75
C TRP A 55 4.34 14.60 35.58
N PHE A 56 3.71 14.22 36.69
CA PHE A 56 4.13 13.06 37.49
C PHE A 56 3.84 11.73 36.78
N LEU A 57 2.68 11.58 36.13
CA LEU A 57 2.37 10.42 35.29
C LEU A 57 3.28 10.33 34.07
N LEU A 58 3.59 11.47 33.43
CA LEU A 58 4.55 11.55 32.32
C LEU A 58 5.97 11.20 32.81
N PHE A 59 6.38 11.66 33.99
CA PHE A 59 7.65 11.28 34.60
C PHE A 59 7.70 9.78 34.91
N LEU A 60 6.67 9.21 35.55
CA LEU A 60 6.57 7.77 35.78
C LEU A 60 6.58 6.96 34.48
N TYR A 61 5.92 7.44 33.42
CA TYR A 61 5.93 6.81 32.11
C TYR A 61 7.34 6.77 31.49
N ASN A 62 8.10 7.87 31.59
CA ASN A 62 9.49 7.93 31.10
C ASN A 62 10.52 7.27 32.06
N ALA A 63 10.16 7.06 33.32
CA ALA A 63 10.98 6.39 34.33
C ALA A 63 10.69 4.88 34.47
N MET A 64 9.59 4.38 33.87
CA MET A 64 9.35 2.94 33.76
C MET A 64 10.44 2.29 32.90
N PRO A 65 11.07 1.20 33.37
CA PRO A 65 11.93 0.38 32.51
C PRO A 65 11.14 -0.13 31.31
N ALA A 66 11.76 -0.15 30.12
CA ALA A 66 11.13 -0.65 28.89
C ALA A 66 10.65 -2.11 28.99
N SER A 67 11.19 -2.89 29.94
CA SER A 67 10.76 -4.24 30.27
C SER A 67 9.50 -4.32 31.14
N PHE A 68 9.04 -3.24 31.79
CA PHE A 68 7.91 -3.29 32.72
C PHE A 68 6.57 -3.66 32.05
N PRO A 69 6.19 -3.10 30.88
CA PRO A 69 5.01 -3.55 30.15
C PRO A 69 5.08 -5.03 29.72
N GLN A 70 6.29 -5.48 29.38
CA GLN A 70 6.57 -6.85 28.95
C GLN A 70 6.40 -7.82 30.14
N TYR A 71 6.91 -7.47 31.32
CA TYR A 71 6.77 -8.23 32.56
C TYR A 71 5.31 -8.33 33.04
N VAL A 72 4.55 -7.23 32.91
CA VAL A 72 3.10 -7.22 33.22
C VAL A 72 2.31 -8.06 32.23
N THR A 73 2.66 -8.01 30.93
CA THR A 73 2.03 -8.88 29.91
C THR A 73 2.33 -10.34 30.20
N GLU A 74 3.60 -10.70 30.40
CA GLU A 74 4.04 -12.07 30.69
C GLU A 74 3.39 -12.65 31.96
N ALA A 75 3.19 -11.83 32.99
CA ALA A 75 2.47 -12.23 34.21
C ALA A 75 0.96 -12.44 34.02
N ILE A 76 0.36 -11.93 32.94
CA ILE A 76 -1.08 -12.03 32.62
C ILE A 76 -1.35 -13.11 31.56
N THR A 77 -0.51 -13.22 30.53
CA THR A 77 -0.70 -14.13 29.38
C THR A 77 0.17 -15.38 29.41
N GLY A 78 1.14 -15.45 30.33
CA GLY A 78 2.24 -16.41 30.27
C GLY A 78 3.37 -15.95 29.34
N PRO A 79 4.47 -16.73 29.26
CA PRO A 79 5.64 -16.38 28.47
C PRO A 79 5.30 -16.25 26.99
N LEU A 80 5.73 -15.15 26.38
CA LEU A 80 5.58 -14.92 24.94
C LEU A 80 6.34 -16.01 24.16
N PRO A 81 5.80 -16.52 23.03
CA PRO A 81 6.51 -17.48 22.20
C PRO A 81 7.81 -16.86 21.66
N ASP A 82 8.88 -17.66 21.60
CA ASP A 82 10.15 -17.25 21.00
C ASP A 82 9.92 -16.62 19.61
N PRO A 83 10.48 -15.41 19.33
CA PRO A 83 10.54 -14.89 17.98
C PRO A 83 11.17 -15.93 17.03
N PRO A 84 10.72 -16.05 15.77
CA PRO A 84 11.19 -17.09 14.84
C PRO A 84 12.71 -17.21 14.74
N GLY A 85 13.44 -16.10 14.75
CA GLY A 85 14.90 -16.10 14.74
C GLY A 85 15.55 -16.66 16.01
N VAL A 86 14.91 -16.50 17.18
CA VAL A 86 15.35 -17.13 18.44
C VAL A 86 15.03 -18.62 18.44
N LYS A 87 13.82 -19.01 18.00
CA LYS A 87 13.39 -20.41 17.83
C LYS A 87 14.33 -21.17 16.90
N LEU A 88 14.54 -20.68 15.67
CA LEU A 88 15.41 -21.31 14.68
C LEU A 88 16.88 -21.32 15.10
N LYS A 89 17.33 -20.35 15.91
CA LYS A 89 18.67 -20.36 16.52
C LYS A 89 18.83 -21.51 17.54
N LYS A 90 17.79 -21.80 18.34
CA LYS A 90 17.73 -22.94 19.28
C LYS A 90 17.68 -24.28 18.54
N GLU A 91 16.96 -24.36 17.42
CA GLU A 91 16.98 -25.50 16.49
C GLU A 91 18.34 -25.67 15.76
N GLY A 92 19.27 -24.73 15.91
CA GLY A 92 20.63 -24.82 15.37
C GLY A 92 20.83 -24.23 13.97
N LEU A 93 19.78 -23.68 13.34
CA LEU A 93 19.85 -23.16 11.97
C LEU A 93 20.76 -21.92 11.88
N ARG A 94 21.39 -21.73 10.72
CA ARG A 94 22.34 -20.64 10.42
C ARG A 94 22.17 -20.16 8.97
N ALA A 95 22.55 -18.91 8.71
CA ALA A 95 22.52 -18.32 7.37
C ALA A 95 23.24 -19.21 6.33
N LYS A 96 22.63 -19.40 5.14
CA LYS A 96 23.13 -20.32 4.10
C LYS A 96 22.96 -19.77 2.69
N HIS A 97 21.77 -19.30 2.32
CA HIS A 97 21.50 -18.62 1.04
C HIS A 97 21.42 -17.11 1.28
N PRO A 98 21.97 -16.25 0.41
CA PRO A 98 21.83 -14.81 0.54
C PRO A 98 20.36 -14.41 0.32
N VAL A 99 19.88 -13.40 1.05
CA VAL A 99 18.48 -12.94 1.00
C VAL A 99 18.39 -11.57 0.32
N VAL A 100 17.46 -11.43 -0.62
CA VAL A 100 17.21 -10.18 -1.35
C VAL A 100 15.77 -9.73 -1.15
N PHE A 101 15.58 -8.58 -0.51
CA PHE A 101 14.27 -7.97 -0.30
C PHE A 101 13.94 -7.03 -1.47
N ILE A 102 12.70 -7.09 -1.96
CA ILE A 102 12.22 -6.21 -3.04
C ILE A 102 10.92 -5.51 -2.55
N PRO A 103 10.94 -4.18 -2.35
CA PRO A 103 9.83 -3.47 -1.74
C PRO A 103 8.60 -3.40 -2.65
N GLY A 104 7.43 -3.33 -2.03
CA GLY A 104 6.18 -2.97 -2.71
C GLY A 104 6.07 -1.47 -2.98
N ILE A 105 5.02 -1.08 -3.71
CA ILE A 105 4.66 0.33 -3.89
C ILE A 105 4.56 1.03 -2.53
N VAL A 106 4.93 2.31 -2.48
CA VAL A 106 5.03 3.15 -1.27
C VAL A 106 5.88 2.64 -0.10
N THR A 107 6.39 1.41 -0.08
CA THR A 107 7.12 0.87 1.08
C THR A 107 8.60 1.27 1.15
N GLY A 108 9.19 1.73 0.04
CA GLY A 108 10.57 2.23 0.00
C GLY A 108 10.66 3.75 0.22
N GLY A 109 11.63 4.19 1.02
CA GLY A 109 11.89 5.63 1.21
C GLY A 109 12.44 6.31 -0.05
N LEU A 110 12.06 7.57 -0.28
CA LEU A 110 12.53 8.40 -1.40
C LEU A 110 13.14 9.71 -0.88
N GLU A 111 14.34 10.08 -1.35
CA GLU A 111 15.06 11.31 -0.98
C GLU A 111 15.25 12.29 -2.14
N LEU A 112 15.23 13.59 -1.82
CA LEU A 112 15.40 14.68 -2.78
C LEU A 112 16.86 14.93 -3.14
N TRP A 113 17.17 15.02 -4.43
CA TRP A 113 18.49 15.35 -4.97
C TRP A 113 18.54 16.71 -5.68
N GLU A 114 17.43 17.15 -6.25
CA GLU A 114 17.25 18.47 -6.88
C GLU A 114 15.78 18.85 -6.82
N GLY A 115 15.46 20.13 -6.66
CA GLY A 115 14.09 20.61 -6.58
C GLY A 115 13.96 22.09 -6.83
N LYS A 116 12.71 22.58 -6.92
CA LYS A 116 12.38 23.99 -7.06
C LYS A 116 12.69 24.77 -5.78
N GLN A 117 12.66 26.09 -5.85
CA GLN A 117 12.83 27.01 -4.72
C GLN A 117 11.91 26.69 -3.52
N CYS A 118 10.70 26.16 -3.75
CA CYS A 118 9.80 25.74 -2.67
C CYS A 118 10.36 24.58 -1.82
N ALA A 119 11.36 23.83 -2.32
CA ALA A 119 12.06 22.75 -1.64
C ALA A 119 13.45 23.18 -1.09
N ASP A 120 13.76 24.49 -1.09
CA ASP A 120 15.00 25.01 -0.49
C ASP A 120 15.17 24.52 0.95
N GLY A 121 16.38 24.02 1.24
CA GLY A 121 16.76 23.37 2.51
C GLY A 121 16.49 21.86 2.59
N LEU A 122 15.82 21.25 1.61
CA LEU A 122 15.42 19.83 1.66
C LEU A 122 16.37 18.85 0.94
N PHE A 123 17.57 19.28 0.52
CA PHE A 123 18.56 18.39 -0.12
C PHE A 123 18.88 17.17 0.75
N ARG A 124 18.77 15.98 0.15
CA ARG A 124 18.86 14.65 0.77
C ARG A 124 18.00 14.46 2.02
N LYS A 125 16.87 15.18 2.12
CA LYS A 125 15.77 14.82 3.03
C LYS A 125 14.86 13.81 2.34
N ARG A 126 14.32 12.88 3.13
CA ARG A 126 13.29 11.95 2.66
C ARG A 126 11.99 12.72 2.42
N LEU A 127 11.51 12.76 1.18
CA LEU A 127 10.17 13.25 0.84
C LEU A 127 9.11 12.16 0.99
N TRP A 128 9.55 10.90 1.08
CA TRP A 128 8.71 9.74 1.38
C TRP A 128 9.43 8.81 2.36
N GLY A 129 8.73 8.34 3.38
CA GLY A 129 9.23 7.35 4.36
C GLY A 129 10.28 7.86 5.36
N GLY A 130 9.97 8.85 6.21
CA GLY A 130 10.92 9.43 7.18
C GLY A 130 10.29 10.34 8.24
N THR A 131 11.09 11.13 8.97
CA THR A 131 10.58 12.09 9.97
C THR A 131 9.94 13.32 9.31
N PHE A 132 8.63 13.25 9.07
CA PHE A 132 7.87 14.08 8.13
C PHE A 132 7.74 15.60 8.42
N GLY A 133 8.31 16.13 9.51
CA GLY A 133 7.93 17.42 10.10
C GLY A 133 8.06 18.66 9.21
N GLU A 134 9.03 18.72 8.29
CA GLU A 134 9.24 19.88 7.41
C GLU A 134 8.51 19.80 6.07
N VAL A 135 8.17 18.59 5.61
CA VAL A 135 7.64 18.35 4.25
C VAL A 135 6.15 18.69 4.20
N TYR A 136 5.35 18.29 5.19
CA TYR A 136 3.93 18.62 5.26
C TYR A 136 3.63 20.11 5.43
N LYS A 137 4.62 20.94 5.81
CA LYS A 137 4.47 22.41 5.82
C LYS A 137 4.35 23.01 4.42
N ARG A 138 4.65 22.26 3.36
CA ARG A 138 4.68 22.72 1.96
C ARG A 138 3.90 21.76 1.05
N PRO A 139 2.58 21.54 1.28
CA PRO A 139 1.82 20.45 0.66
C PRO A 139 1.83 20.47 -0.87
N LEU A 140 1.64 21.64 -1.49
CA LEU A 140 1.67 21.79 -2.96
C LEU A 140 3.07 21.54 -3.54
N CYS A 141 4.13 21.96 -2.84
CA CYS A 141 5.51 21.70 -3.23
C CYS A 141 5.82 20.20 -3.21
N TRP A 142 5.34 19.48 -2.19
CA TRP A 142 5.48 18.04 -2.10
C TRP A 142 4.75 17.32 -3.24
N VAL A 143 3.52 17.72 -3.56
CA VAL A 143 2.77 17.20 -4.73
C VAL A 143 3.54 17.43 -6.03
N GLU A 144 4.11 18.63 -6.25
CA GLU A 144 4.92 18.93 -7.44
C GLU A 144 6.14 18.01 -7.54
N HIS A 145 6.87 17.80 -6.44
CA HIS A 145 8.10 17.00 -6.44
C HIS A 145 7.84 15.50 -6.51
N MET A 146 6.76 15.02 -5.88
CA MET A 146 6.37 13.60 -5.90
C MET A 146 5.73 13.18 -7.24
N SER A 147 5.21 14.12 -8.02
CA SER A 147 4.71 13.84 -9.38
C SER A 147 5.85 13.42 -10.32
N LEU A 148 5.51 12.65 -11.35
CA LEU A 148 6.35 12.40 -12.52
C LEU A 148 5.88 13.29 -13.69
N ASP A 149 6.73 13.42 -14.71
CA ASP A 149 6.39 14.13 -15.94
C ASP A 149 5.30 13.38 -16.73
N ASN A 150 4.30 14.13 -17.20
CA ASN A 150 3.06 13.55 -17.71
C ASN A 150 3.16 13.00 -19.14
N GLU A 151 4.24 13.26 -19.88
CA GLU A 151 4.44 12.69 -21.21
C GLU A 151 5.51 11.59 -21.20
N THR A 152 6.54 11.70 -20.36
CA THR A 152 7.69 10.78 -20.31
C THR A 152 7.66 9.74 -19.20
N GLY A 153 6.92 9.95 -18.10
CA GLY A 153 6.92 9.05 -16.95
C GLY A 153 8.26 9.04 -16.18
N LEU A 154 9.01 10.15 -16.23
CA LEU A 154 10.30 10.37 -15.55
C LEU A 154 10.22 11.56 -14.57
N ASP A 155 11.32 11.95 -13.93
CA ASP A 155 11.29 13.15 -13.06
C ASP A 155 11.05 14.44 -13.88
N PRO A 156 10.22 15.39 -13.39
CA PRO A 156 10.03 16.67 -14.05
C PRO A 156 11.31 17.53 -14.12
N ALA A 157 11.42 18.40 -15.12
CA ALA A 157 12.61 19.24 -15.32
C ALA A 157 12.93 20.13 -14.09
N GLY A 158 14.16 20.04 -13.58
CA GLY A 158 14.59 20.75 -12.35
C GLY A 158 14.13 20.09 -11.05
N ILE A 159 13.72 18.82 -11.10
CA ILE A 159 13.39 17.98 -9.95
C ILE A 159 14.12 16.64 -10.12
N ARG A 160 14.71 16.11 -9.05
CA ARG A 160 15.27 14.74 -9.00
C ARG A 160 14.98 14.12 -7.65
N ILE A 161 14.26 13.01 -7.65
CA ILE A 161 14.03 12.15 -6.46
C ILE A 161 14.68 10.79 -6.71
N ARG A 162 15.31 10.21 -5.69
CA ARG A 162 15.93 8.87 -5.79
C ARG A 162 15.53 7.99 -4.60
N ALA A 163 15.51 6.68 -4.83
CA ALA A 163 15.29 5.71 -3.77
C ALA A 163 16.42 5.79 -2.72
N VAL A 164 16.07 5.70 -1.45
CA VAL A 164 17.03 5.48 -0.36
C VAL A 164 17.69 4.12 -0.58
N SER A 165 19.00 4.02 -0.37
CA SER A 165 19.79 2.82 -0.63
C SER A 165 20.14 2.03 0.64
N GLY A 166 20.50 0.76 0.46
CA GLY A 166 20.94 -0.15 1.54
C GLY A 166 19.80 -0.62 2.45
N LEU A 167 20.13 -1.36 3.50
CA LEU A 167 19.15 -1.84 4.49
C LEU A 167 18.46 -0.69 5.26
N VAL A 168 19.04 0.52 5.25
CA VAL A 168 18.45 1.74 5.82
C VAL A 168 17.19 2.22 5.05
N ALA A 169 16.94 1.68 3.85
CA ALA A 169 15.67 1.82 3.14
C ALA A 169 14.56 0.90 3.67
N ALA A 170 14.91 -0.10 4.48
CA ALA A 170 14.03 -1.07 5.11
C ALA A 170 13.55 -0.62 6.52
N ASP A 171 14.27 0.35 7.11
CA ASP A 171 14.00 0.96 8.41
C ASP A 171 12.81 1.94 8.38
N TYR A 172 12.06 1.97 9.49
CA TYR A 172 11.01 2.94 9.87
C TYR A 172 10.42 3.75 8.71
N PHE A 173 9.39 3.19 8.08
CA PHE A 173 8.63 3.89 7.06
C PHE A 173 7.90 5.12 7.64
N ALA A 174 7.33 4.95 8.82
CA ALA A 174 6.75 6.00 9.66
C ALA A 174 6.95 5.62 11.14
N PRO A 175 6.76 6.53 12.11
CA PRO A 175 6.68 6.17 13.52
C PRO A 175 5.65 5.05 13.75
N GLY A 176 6.08 3.92 14.30
CA GLY A 176 5.24 2.73 14.49
C GLY A 176 4.97 1.86 13.25
N TYR A 177 5.49 2.23 12.06
CA TYR A 177 5.24 1.50 10.81
C TYR A 177 6.50 0.75 10.34
N PHE A 178 6.60 -0.51 10.75
CA PHE A 178 7.71 -1.40 10.45
C PHE A 178 7.33 -2.32 9.27
N VAL A 179 7.94 -2.10 8.09
CA VAL A 179 7.71 -2.96 6.92
C VAL A 179 8.62 -4.20 6.99
N TRP A 180 9.94 -3.99 6.96
CA TRP A 180 10.93 -5.06 6.78
C TRP A 180 11.76 -5.36 8.03
N ALA A 181 11.90 -4.40 8.96
CA ALA A 181 12.79 -4.48 10.12
C ALA A 181 12.56 -5.72 11.00
N VAL A 182 11.32 -6.20 11.14
CA VAL A 182 10.98 -7.39 11.94
C VAL A 182 11.56 -8.67 11.32
N LEU A 183 11.46 -8.83 10.00
CA LEU A 183 12.04 -9.96 9.28
C LEU A 183 13.57 -9.91 9.30
N ILE A 184 14.16 -8.72 9.10
CA ILE A 184 15.62 -8.49 9.15
C ILE A 184 16.18 -8.81 10.55
N ALA A 185 15.53 -8.36 11.62
CA ALA A 185 15.95 -8.67 13.00
C ALA A 185 15.89 -10.18 13.32
N ASN A 186 14.87 -10.88 12.83
CA ASN A 186 14.78 -12.33 12.99
C ASN A 186 15.88 -13.07 12.21
N LEU A 187 16.15 -12.68 10.96
CA LEU A 187 17.27 -13.20 10.17
C LEU A 187 18.62 -12.97 10.87
N ALA A 188 18.84 -11.80 11.48
CA ALA A 188 20.07 -11.48 12.19
C ALA A 188 20.35 -12.44 13.37
N HIS A 189 19.33 -12.96 14.07
CA HIS A 189 19.52 -13.90 15.17
C HIS A 189 20.27 -15.19 14.77
N ILE A 190 20.12 -15.64 13.51
CA ILE A 190 20.78 -16.85 12.96
C ILE A 190 22.03 -16.54 12.11
N GLY A 191 22.53 -15.30 12.13
CA GLY A 191 23.79 -14.90 11.48
C GLY A 191 23.66 -14.33 10.07
N TYR A 192 22.52 -13.71 9.74
CA TYR A 192 22.45 -12.79 8.60
C TYR A 192 22.95 -11.39 8.98
N GLU A 193 23.59 -10.72 8.04
CA GLU A 193 24.12 -9.35 8.15
C GLU A 193 24.19 -8.71 6.75
N GLU A 194 24.63 -7.46 6.62
CA GLU A 194 24.60 -6.70 5.35
C GLU A 194 25.34 -7.42 4.19
N LYS A 195 26.37 -8.23 4.47
CA LYS A 195 27.10 -8.99 3.45
C LYS A 195 26.28 -10.11 2.77
N ASN A 196 25.19 -10.56 3.39
CA ASN A 196 24.30 -11.60 2.87
C ASN A 196 22.80 -11.24 2.91
N MET A 197 22.48 -9.96 3.12
CA MET A 197 21.16 -9.36 2.99
C MET A 197 21.20 -8.09 2.13
N TYR A 198 20.44 -8.05 1.05
CA TYR A 198 20.37 -6.90 0.13
C TYR A 198 18.93 -6.37 0.02
N MET A 199 18.74 -5.06 0.20
CA MET A 199 17.49 -4.38 -0.11
C MET A 199 17.60 -3.75 -1.51
N ALA A 200 16.90 -4.35 -2.48
CA ALA A 200 16.85 -3.87 -3.87
C ALA A 200 15.85 -2.72 -4.01
N ALA A 201 16.13 -1.60 -3.32
CA ALA A 201 15.30 -0.40 -3.35
C ALA A 201 15.29 0.25 -4.75
N TYR A 202 14.10 0.67 -5.18
CA TYR A 202 13.84 1.30 -6.47
C TYR A 202 12.83 2.46 -6.31
N ASP A 203 12.79 3.38 -7.26
CA ASP A 203 11.77 4.42 -7.29
C ASP A 203 10.45 3.84 -7.76
N TRP A 204 9.64 3.41 -6.79
CA TRP A 204 8.37 2.72 -6.97
C TRP A 204 7.28 3.56 -7.64
N ARG A 205 7.55 4.82 -8.05
CA ARG A 205 6.65 5.63 -8.88
C ARG A 205 6.79 5.29 -10.37
N LEU A 206 8.00 4.94 -10.81
CA LEU A 206 8.34 4.74 -12.23
C LEU A 206 7.74 3.45 -12.80
N SER A 207 7.50 3.44 -14.11
CA SER A 207 7.32 2.17 -14.84
C SER A 207 8.56 1.28 -14.69
N PHE A 208 8.39 -0.05 -14.75
CA PHE A 208 9.46 -0.98 -14.38
C PHE A 208 10.70 -0.85 -15.29
N GLN A 209 10.50 -0.66 -16.60
CA GLN A 209 11.60 -0.40 -17.53
C GLN A 209 12.24 0.99 -17.31
N ASN A 210 11.47 2.01 -16.90
CA ASN A 210 12.04 3.33 -16.61
C ASN A 210 12.96 3.34 -15.37
N THR A 211 12.81 2.38 -14.45
CA THR A 211 13.81 2.19 -13.36
C THR A 211 15.20 1.80 -13.88
N GLU A 212 15.26 1.13 -15.04
CA GLU A 212 16.52 0.83 -15.72
C GLU A 212 17.00 2.03 -16.53
N VAL A 213 16.13 2.65 -17.34
CA VAL A 213 16.46 3.81 -18.17
C VAL A 213 17.00 4.99 -17.34
N ARG A 214 16.40 5.27 -16.17
CA ARG A 214 16.80 6.42 -15.33
C ARG A 214 17.98 6.14 -14.41
N ASP A 215 17.97 5.00 -13.73
CA ASP A 215 18.85 4.73 -12.58
C ASP A 215 19.73 3.46 -12.74
N GLN A 216 19.53 2.68 -13.81
CA GLN A 216 20.16 1.37 -14.05
C GLN A 216 19.83 0.35 -12.94
N THR A 217 18.58 0.36 -12.46
CA THR A 217 18.17 -0.39 -11.26
C THR A 217 18.13 -1.91 -11.45
N LEU A 218 17.69 -2.38 -12.63
CA LEU A 218 17.66 -3.81 -12.95
C LEU A 218 19.09 -4.33 -13.16
N SER A 219 19.96 -3.56 -13.82
CA SER A 219 21.40 -3.85 -13.93
C SER A 219 22.08 -3.92 -12.56
N ARG A 220 21.80 -2.97 -11.65
CA ARG A 220 22.29 -3.02 -10.26
C ARG A 220 21.78 -4.25 -9.52
N MET A 221 20.50 -4.59 -9.65
CA MET A 221 19.91 -5.77 -9.01
C MET A 221 20.59 -7.05 -9.51
N LYS A 222 20.80 -7.19 -10.82
CA LYS A 222 21.53 -8.31 -11.44
C LYS A 222 22.93 -8.45 -10.84
N SER A 223 23.77 -7.41 -10.92
CA SER A 223 25.16 -7.49 -10.46
C SER A 223 25.28 -7.69 -8.95
N ASN A 224 24.35 -7.16 -8.15
CA ASN A 224 24.33 -7.44 -6.71
C ASN A 224 23.96 -8.89 -6.41
N ILE A 225 23.00 -9.50 -7.13
CA ILE A 225 22.67 -10.92 -6.97
C ILE A 225 23.87 -11.80 -7.40
N GLU A 226 24.51 -11.49 -8.53
CA GLU A 226 25.72 -12.20 -9.01
C GLU A 226 26.87 -12.12 -8.00
N LEU A 227 27.09 -10.93 -7.41
CA LEU A 227 28.09 -10.71 -6.36
C LEU A 227 27.77 -11.48 -5.08
N MET A 228 26.51 -11.47 -4.62
CA MET A 228 26.10 -12.21 -3.42
C MET A 228 26.23 -13.73 -3.61
N VAL A 229 25.84 -14.27 -4.76
CA VAL A 229 25.93 -15.72 -5.04
C VAL A 229 27.39 -16.16 -5.17
N SER A 230 28.24 -15.38 -5.85
CA SER A 230 29.66 -15.70 -6.01
C SER A 230 30.45 -15.59 -4.70
N THR A 231 30.24 -14.54 -3.90
CA THR A 231 30.92 -14.36 -2.60
C THR A 231 30.40 -15.32 -1.52
N ASN A 232 29.13 -15.71 -1.55
CA ASN A 232 28.53 -16.68 -0.64
C ASN A 232 28.64 -18.13 -1.18
N GLY A 233 29.82 -18.51 -1.69
CA GLY A 233 30.18 -19.89 -2.02
C GLY A 233 29.29 -20.58 -3.06
N GLY A 234 28.79 -19.83 -4.05
CA GLY A 234 27.91 -20.34 -5.10
C GLY A 234 26.48 -20.68 -4.63
N LYS A 235 26.06 -20.27 -3.43
CA LYS A 235 24.69 -20.52 -2.96
C LYS A 235 23.73 -19.50 -3.58
N LYS A 236 22.88 -20.00 -4.49
CA LYS A 236 21.79 -19.26 -5.14
C LYS A 236 20.94 -18.48 -4.11
N ALA A 237 20.51 -17.27 -4.45
CA ALA A 237 19.79 -16.35 -3.57
C ALA A 237 18.32 -16.76 -3.32
N VAL A 238 17.80 -16.40 -2.15
CA VAL A 238 16.36 -16.44 -1.84
C VAL A 238 15.83 -15.01 -1.96
N ILE A 239 14.88 -14.80 -2.87
CA ILE A 239 14.31 -13.49 -3.16
C ILE A 239 12.99 -13.37 -2.41
N VAL A 240 12.77 -12.23 -1.74
CA VAL A 240 11.59 -11.93 -0.93
C VAL A 240 10.96 -10.63 -1.44
N PRO A 241 10.16 -10.70 -2.52
CA PRO A 241 9.40 -9.57 -3.01
C PRO A 241 8.06 -9.41 -2.27
N HIS A 242 7.68 -8.17 -1.96
CA HIS A 242 6.37 -7.83 -1.36
C HIS A 242 5.50 -7.02 -2.30
N SER A 243 4.19 -7.29 -2.32
CA SER A 243 3.18 -6.51 -3.03
C SER A 243 3.56 -6.28 -4.50
N MET A 244 3.48 -5.04 -5.02
CA MET A 244 3.92 -4.68 -6.38
C MET A 244 5.37 -5.10 -6.70
N GLY A 245 6.24 -5.26 -5.70
CA GLY A 245 7.60 -5.78 -5.85
C GLY A 245 7.64 -7.20 -6.43
N VAL A 246 6.56 -7.96 -6.31
CA VAL A 246 6.36 -9.28 -6.96
C VAL A 246 6.25 -9.13 -8.48
N LEU A 247 5.48 -8.15 -8.96
CA LEU A 247 5.36 -7.85 -10.38
C LEU A 247 6.67 -7.26 -10.94
N TYR A 248 7.37 -6.44 -10.13
CA TYR A 248 8.69 -5.91 -10.48
C TYR A 248 9.75 -7.03 -10.59
N PHE A 249 9.72 -8.03 -9.71
CA PHE A 249 10.63 -9.17 -9.80
C PHE A 249 10.26 -10.14 -10.93
N LEU A 250 8.97 -10.31 -11.25
CA LEU A 250 8.53 -11.04 -12.45
C LEU A 250 9.09 -10.38 -13.73
N HIS A 251 9.00 -9.04 -13.81
CA HIS A 251 9.64 -8.26 -14.88
C HIS A 251 11.15 -8.46 -14.92
N PHE A 252 11.82 -8.37 -13.76
CA PHE A 252 13.26 -8.59 -13.66
C PHE A 252 13.70 -9.98 -14.14
N MET A 253 12.97 -11.05 -13.78
CA MET A 253 13.29 -12.42 -14.22
C MET A 253 13.28 -12.56 -15.74
N LYS A 254 12.40 -11.84 -16.45
CA LYS A 254 12.42 -11.79 -17.92
C LYS A 254 13.46 -10.84 -18.48
N TRP A 255 13.55 -9.64 -17.93
CA TRP A 255 14.55 -8.65 -18.33
C TRP A 255 15.96 -9.23 -18.25
N VAL A 256 16.30 -9.99 -17.20
CA VAL A 256 17.65 -10.54 -17.02
C VAL A 256 17.95 -11.72 -17.97
N GLU A 257 16.95 -12.51 -18.35
CA GLU A 257 17.11 -13.55 -19.38
C GLU A 257 17.28 -12.93 -20.79
N ALA A 258 16.56 -11.84 -21.08
CA ALA A 258 16.46 -11.24 -22.41
C ALA A 258 17.77 -10.56 -22.90
N PRO A 259 18.03 -10.54 -24.22
CA PRO A 259 19.23 -9.91 -24.78
C PRO A 259 19.31 -8.39 -24.55
N ALA A 260 20.53 -7.90 -24.39
CA ALA A 260 20.82 -6.47 -24.47
C ALA A 260 20.56 -5.94 -25.90
N PRO A 261 20.12 -4.67 -26.08
CA PRO A 261 20.02 -3.62 -25.06
C PRO A 261 18.66 -3.52 -24.33
N MET A 262 17.64 -4.31 -24.68
CA MET A 262 16.32 -4.23 -24.03
C MET A 262 16.31 -4.94 -22.66
N GLY A 263 16.94 -6.11 -22.60
CA GLY A 263 17.18 -6.88 -21.39
C GLY A 263 18.61 -6.76 -20.86
N GLY A 264 18.86 -7.41 -19.73
CA GLY A 264 20.13 -7.40 -19.01
C GLY A 264 21.18 -8.39 -19.52
N GLY A 265 20.88 -9.21 -20.54
CA GLY A 265 21.85 -10.10 -21.17
C GLY A 265 22.49 -11.11 -20.20
N GLY A 266 21.74 -11.62 -19.22
CA GLY A 266 22.15 -12.70 -18.34
C GLY A 266 22.01 -14.09 -18.97
N GLY A 267 21.11 -14.24 -19.94
CA GLY A 267 20.84 -15.47 -20.67
C GLY A 267 19.78 -16.38 -20.02
N PRO A 268 19.25 -17.37 -20.75
CA PRO A 268 18.07 -18.16 -20.37
C PRO A 268 18.30 -19.17 -19.23
N ASP A 269 19.51 -19.24 -18.67
CA ASP A 269 19.85 -20.04 -17.49
C ASP A 269 20.24 -19.18 -16.28
N TRP A 270 20.15 -17.85 -16.39
CA TRP A 270 20.55 -16.93 -15.31
C TRP A 270 19.76 -17.16 -14.02
N CYS A 271 18.44 -17.30 -14.13
CA CYS A 271 17.59 -17.60 -12.98
C CYS A 271 17.94 -18.96 -12.36
N ALA A 272 18.21 -19.97 -13.20
CA ALA A 272 18.61 -21.31 -12.76
C ALA A 272 19.96 -21.33 -12.04
N LYS A 273 20.91 -20.47 -12.45
CA LYS A 273 22.22 -20.29 -11.80
C LYS A 273 22.11 -19.53 -10.47
N HIS A 274 21.32 -18.46 -10.42
CA HIS A 274 21.40 -17.49 -9.33
C HIS A 274 20.27 -17.53 -8.31
N ILE A 275 19.11 -18.15 -8.59
CA ILE A 275 17.93 -18.13 -7.70
C ILE A 275 17.64 -19.53 -7.10
N LYS A 276 17.47 -19.60 -5.78
CA LYS A 276 17.02 -20.79 -5.03
C LYS A 276 15.49 -20.82 -4.91
N ALA A 277 14.90 -19.69 -4.56
CA ALA A 277 13.47 -19.56 -4.31
C ALA A 277 12.99 -18.12 -4.44
N VAL A 278 11.71 -17.94 -4.76
CA VAL A 278 11.00 -16.65 -4.75
C VAL A 278 9.84 -16.72 -3.76
N MET A 279 9.95 -15.97 -2.67
CA MET A 279 9.03 -15.93 -1.53
C MET A 279 8.08 -14.74 -1.66
N ASN A 280 7.08 -14.82 -2.54
CA ASN A 280 6.24 -13.69 -2.92
C ASN A 280 5.21 -13.36 -1.82
N ILE A 281 5.40 -12.25 -1.10
CA ILE A 281 4.51 -11.81 -0.03
C ILE A 281 3.39 -10.92 -0.61
N GLY A 282 2.14 -11.37 -0.56
CA GLY A 282 0.97 -10.57 -0.98
C GLY A 282 1.02 -10.12 -2.45
N GLY A 283 1.53 -10.97 -3.35
CA GLY A 283 1.79 -10.59 -4.74
C GLY A 283 0.51 -10.41 -5.59
N PRO A 284 0.21 -9.22 -6.12
CA PRO A 284 -1.00 -8.99 -6.92
C PRO A 284 -0.77 -9.41 -8.38
N PHE A 285 -0.52 -10.71 -8.62
CA PHE A 285 -0.16 -11.24 -9.95
C PHE A 285 -1.15 -10.79 -11.03
N LEU A 286 -2.45 -10.97 -10.75
CA LEU A 286 -3.54 -10.60 -11.64
C LEU A 286 -3.97 -9.13 -11.53
N GLY A 287 -3.27 -8.30 -10.73
CA GLY A 287 -3.71 -6.94 -10.37
C GLY A 287 -4.75 -6.92 -9.25
N VAL A 288 -5.29 -5.74 -8.93
CA VAL A 288 -6.30 -5.53 -7.87
C VAL A 288 -7.37 -4.52 -8.31
N PRO A 289 -8.66 -4.77 -8.04
CA PRO A 289 -9.73 -3.81 -8.30
C PRO A 289 -9.51 -2.44 -7.60
N LYS A 290 -8.79 -2.45 -6.47
CA LYS A 290 -8.36 -1.26 -5.71
C LYS A 290 -7.54 -0.27 -6.53
N ALA A 291 -6.75 -0.74 -7.51
CA ALA A 291 -6.03 0.11 -8.44
C ALA A 291 -6.97 0.87 -9.38
N VAL A 292 -8.06 0.23 -9.82
CA VAL A 292 -9.09 0.85 -10.66
C VAL A 292 -9.76 2.00 -9.91
N ALA A 293 -10.24 1.78 -8.68
CA ALA A 293 -10.85 2.83 -7.87
C ALA A 293 -9.87 3.98 -7.57
N GLY A 294 -8.60 3.67 -7.32
CA GLY A 294 -7.54 4.67 -7.10
C GLY A 294 -7.29 5.56 -8.33
N LEU A 295 -7.21 4.96 -9.52
CA LEU A 295 -6.99 5.72 -10.76
C LEU A 295 -8.27 6.42 -11.26
N PHE A 296 -9.45 5.86 -10.98
CA PHE A 296 -10.74 6.38 -11.42
C PHE A 296 -11.25 7.53 -10.55
N SER A 297 -11.41 7.38 -9.22
CA SER A 297 -11.93 8.47 -8.36
C SER A 297 -10.97 8.94 -7.26
N ALA A 298 -9.80 8.31 -7.11
CA ALA A 298 -8.88 8.52 -5.98
C ALA A 298 -9.47 8.18 -4.60
N GLU A 299 -10.56 7.41 -4.54
CA GLU A 299 -11.22 6.96 -3.31
C GLU A 299 -10.79 5.54 -2.86
N ALA A 300 -9.67 5.02 -3.37
CA ALA A 300 -9.12 3.74 -2.89
C ALA A 300 -8.93 3.80 -1.37
N LYS A 301 -9.53 2.84 -0.64
CA LYS A 301 -9.50 2.80 0.83
C LYS A 301 -8.18 2.20 1.32
N ASP A 302 -7.07 2.75 0.84
CA ASP A 302 -5.73 2.39 1.27
C ASP A 302 -5.39 3.12 2.58
N VAL A 303 -5.54 2.39 3.67
CA VAL A 303 -5.29 2.86 5.03
C VAL A 303 -3.80 3.17 5.26
N ALA A 304 -2.87 2.56 4.51
CA ALA A 304 -1.45 2.83 4.62
C ALA A 304 -1.08 4.15 3.92
N VAL A 305 -1.54 4.36 2.68
CA VAL A 305 -1.33 5.61 1.94
C VAL A 305 -2.03 6.79 2.64
N ALA A 306 -3.27 6.59 3.13
CA ALA A 306 -3.98 7.62 3.89
C ALA A 306 -3.23 8.02 5.18
N ARG A 307 -2.73 7.04 5.96
CA ARG A 307 -1.91 7.31 7.17
C ARG A 307 -0.54 7.92 6.83
N ALA A 308 0.04 7.59 5.67
CA ALA A 308 1.29 8.18 5.17
C ALA A 308 1.12 9.60 4.62
N ILE A 309 -0.11 10.09 4.46
CA ILE A 309 -0.43 11.47 4.05
C ILE A 309 -0.97 12.29 5.24
N ALA A 310 -1.70 11.66 6.18
CA ALA A 310 -2.38 12.36 7.27
C ALA A 310 -1.68 12.20 8.64
N PRO A 311 -0.89 13.21 9.02
CA PRO A 311 -1.07 13.83 10.35
C PRO A 311 -1.50 15.31 10.30
N GLY A 312 -1.64 15.91 9.11
CA GLY A 312 -1.99 17.33 8.96
C GLY A 312 -2.78 17.70 7.70
N PHE A 313 -3.23 16.72 6.92
CA PHE A 313 -3.95 16.92 5.64
C PHE A 313 -5.48 16.79 5.74
N LEU A 314 -6.04 16.39 6.89
CA LEU A 314 -7.46 16.02 7.03
C LEU A 314 -8.29 16.90 7.99
N ASP A 315 -7.67 17.79 8.77
CA ASP A 315 -8.34 18.48 9.88
C ASP A 315 -9.20 19.70 9.47
N THR A 316 -9.49 19.86 8.16
CA THR A 316 -10.42 20.90 7.66
C THR A 316 -11.22 20.41 6.45
N ASP A 317 -12.52 20.17 6.63
CA ASP A 317 -13.40 19.60 5.59
C ASP A 317 -13.51 20.42 4.30
N ILE A 318 -13.22 21.72 4.34
CA ILE A 318 -13.29 22.62 3.19
C ILE A 318 -12.14 22.38 2.17
N PHE A 319 -10.94 22.03 2.63
CA PHE A 319 -9.79 21.82 1.74
C PHE A 319 -9.82 20.45 1.01
N ARG A 320 -10.60 19.51 1.54
CA ARG A 320 -10.68 18.11 1.12
C ARG A 320 -10.90 17.91 -0.39
N LEU A 321 -11.75 18.73 -1.00
CA LEU A 321 -12.10 18.64 -2.44
C LEU A 321 -11.00 19.15 -3.37
N GLN A 322 -10.26 20.19 -3.00
CA GLN A 322 -9.12 20.69 -3.79
C GLN A 322 -7.91 19.76 -3.63
N THR A 323 -7.63 19.28 -2.41
CA THR A 323 -6.56 18.32 -2.15
C THR A 323 -6.70 17.04 -2.98
N LEU A 324 -7.92 16.49 -3.12
CA LEU A 324 -8.15 15.28 -3.92
C LEU A 324 -7.77 15.43 -5.40
N GLN A 325 -7.89 16.62 -5.99
CA GLN A 325 -7.51 16.87 -7.39
C GLN A 325 -5.99 16.89 -7.56
N HIS A 326 -5.28 17.55 -6.64
CA HIS A 326 -3.81 17.52 -6.58
C HIS A 326 -3.28 16.09 -6.38
N VAL A 327 -3.89 15.33 -5.45
CA VAL A 327 -3.52 13.93 -5.18
C VAL A 327 -3.81 13.05 -6.38
N MET A 328 -5.00 13.14 -7.01
CA MET A 328 -5.33 12.39 -8.23
C MET A 328 -4.35 12.70 -9.37
N ARG A 329 -4.04 13.98 -9.61
CA ARG A 329 -3.09 14.37 -10.67
C ARG A 329 -1.71 13.75 -10.42
N MET A 330 -1.22 13.78 -9.18
CA MET A 330 0.04 13.16 -8.79
C MET A 330 0.00 11.63 -8.95
N THR A 331 -1.01 10.94 -8.40
CA THR A 331 -1.08 9.46 -8.47
C THR A 331 -1.28 8.94 -9.90
N ARG A 332 -2.00 9.68 -10.76
CA ARG A 332 -2.07 9.41 -12.22
C ARG A 332 -0.76 9.68 -12.97
N THR A 333 0.30 10.16 -12.32
CA THR A 333 1.68 10.16 -12.89
C THR A 333 2.55 9.01 -12.40
N TRP A 334 2.14 8.28 -11.35
CA TRP A 334 2.90 7.14 -10.81
C TRP A 334 2.64 5.90 -11.67
N ASP A 335 3.29 5.82 -12.82
CA ASP A 335 3.04 4.80 -13.84
C ASP A 335 3.14 3.36 -13.34
N SER A 336 3.93 3.10 -12.29
CA SER A 336 3.98 1.80 -11.61
C SER A 336 2.62 1.27 -11.16
N THR A 337 1.69 2.14 -10.78
CA THR A 337 0.33 1.79 -10.31
C THR A 337 -0.46 1.03 -11.37
N MET A 338 -0.21 1.32 -12.65
CA MET A 338 -0.88 0.66 -13.77
C MET A 338 -0.49 -0.82 -13.89
N SER A 339 0.69 -1.23 -13.41
CA SER A 339 1.05 -2.65 -13.31
C SER A 339 0.06 -3.49 -12.48
N MET A 340 -0.70 -2.85 -11.59
CA MET A 340 -1.66 -3.47 -10.70
C MET A 340 -3.11 -3.37 -11.18
N ILE A 341 -3.37 -2.87 -12.39
CA ILE A 341 -4.68 -2.96 -13.03
C ILE A 341 -5.04 -4.46 -13.25
N PRO A 342 -6.31 -4.88 -13.09
CA PRO A 342 -6.77 -6.24 -13.35
C PRO A 342 -6.31 -6.79 -14.71
N LYS A 343 -5.78 -8.02 -14.71
CA LYS A 343 -5.25 -8.74 -15.88
C LYS A 343 -6.06 -10.00 -16.16
N GLY A 344 -6.11 -10.39 -17.43
CA GLY A 344 -6.80 -11.56 -17.94
C GLY A 344 -8.29 -11.36 -18.17
N GLY A 345 -8.75 -10.11 -18.18
CA GLY A 345 -10.12 -9.75 -18.56
C GLY A 345 -11.21 -10.50 -17.80
N ASP A 346 -12.35 -10.64 -18.47
CA ASP A 346 -13.54 -11.28 -17.93
C ASP A 346 -13.35 -12.79 -17.75
N THR A 347 -12.43 -13.42 -18.49
CA THR A 347 -12.00 -14.82 -18.34
C THR A 347 -11.43 -15.11 -16.95
N ILE A 348 -10.73 -14.16 -16.34
CA ILE A 348 -10.15 -14.30 -15.00
C ILE A 348 -11.05 -13.72 -13.91
N TRP A 349 -11.63 -12.54 -14.14
CA TRP A 349 -12.33 -11.79 -13.10
C TRP A 349 -13.85 -12.00 -13.09
N GLY A 350 -14.41 -12.67 -14.09
CA GLY A 350 -15.84 -12.89 -14.24
C GLY A 350 -16.54 -11.82 -15.07
N GLY A 351 -17.67 -12.18 -15.67
CA GLY A 351 -18.52 -11.30 -16.48
C GLY A 351 -19.73 -10.72 -15.71
N LEU A 352 -20.85 -10.53 -16.42
CA LEU A 352 -22.06 -9.90 -15.86
C LEU A 352 -22.83 -10.78 -14.84
N ASP A 353 -22.67 -12.10 -14.90
CA ASP A 353 -23.49 -13.10 -14.20
C ASP A 353 -22.68 -14.19 -13.46
N TRP A 354 -21.36 -14.20 -13.65
CA TRP A 354 -20.44 -15.19 -13.10
C TRP A 354 -19.17 -14.56 -12.55
N SER A 355 -18.55 -15.22 -11.57
CA SER A 355 -17.17 -14.97 -11.16
C SER A 355 -16.59 -16.23 -10.51
N PRO A 356 -15.26 -16.35 -10.36
CA PRO A 356 -14.64 -17.45 -9.63
C PRO A 356 -15.17 -17.61 -8.20
N GLU A 357 -15.41 -16.50 -7.50
CA GLU A 357 -15.83 -16.44 -6.10
C GLU A 357 -17.34 -16.58 -5.87
N LYS A 358 -18.12 -16.95 -6.90
CA LYS A 358 -19.59 -17.09 -6.82
C LYS A 358 -20.01 -18.01 -5.65
N GLY A 359 -20.77 -17.48 -4.71
CA GLY A 359 -21.14 -18.18 -3.46
C GLY A 359 -20.18 -17.99 -2.28
N HIS A 360 -19.15 -17.13 -2.38
CA HIS A 360 -18.36 -16.68 -1.24
C HIS A 360 -19.25 -15.98 -0.18
N ILE A 361 -19.01 -16.29 1.10
CA ILE A 361 -19.76 -15.78 2.25
C ILE A 361 -18.81 -14.95 3.13
N CYS A 362 -19.15 -13.68 3.35
CA CYS A 362 -18.29 -12.74 4.10
C CYS A 362 -18.41 -12.84 5.63
N SER A 363 -19.15 -13.82 6.16
CA SER A 363 -19.20 -14.16 7.58
C SER A 363 -17.87 -14.76 8.04
N GLY A 364 -17.12 -14.04 8.88
CA GLY A 364 -15.86 -14.57 9.44
C GLY A 364 -16.07 -15.89 10.18
N LYS A 365 -15.16 -16.86 9.97
CA LYS A 365 -15.23 -18.22 10.55
C LYS A 365 -15.26 -18.16 12.09
N LYS A 366 -16.46 -18.14 12.69
CA LYS A 366 -16.65 -18.35 14.14
C LYS A 366 -16.01 -19.68 14.51
N LYS A 367 -15.00 -19.67 15.39
CA LYS A 367 -14.39 -20.89 15.93
C LYS A 367 -15.48 -21.67 16.68
N SER A 368 -15.92 -22.79 16.09
CA SER A 368 -16.87 -23.71 16.72
C SER A 368 -16.22 -24.38 17.93
N SER A 369 -16.42 -23.81 19.12
CA SER A 369 -16.08 -24.45 20.37
C SER A 369 -17.11 -25.53 20.68
N ASN A 370 -16.61 -26.73 21.03
CA ASN A 370 -17.39 -27.96 21.15
C ASN A 370 -18.76 -27.79 21.85
N LYS A 371 -19.85 -28.07 21.12
CA LYS A 371 -21.06 -28.65 21.72
C LYS A 371 -21.52 -29.86 20.92
N THR A 372 -21.94 -30.86 21.70
CA THR A 372 -22.36 -32.22 21.36
C THR A 372 -23.34 -32.35 20.19
N ARG A 373 -23.30 -33.49 19.51
CA ARG A 373 -24.40 -33.96 18.64
C ARG A 373 -25.75 -33.80 19.33
N GLY A 374 -26.61 -32.97 18.74
CA GLY A 374 -28.06 -32.93 18.95
C GLY A 374 -28.74 -33.24 17.61
N GLU A 375 -30.06 -33.44 17.64
CA GLU A 375 -30.82 -33.96 16.50
C GLU A 375 -31.01 -32.93 15.36
N ALA A 376 -31.36 -33.43 14.18
CA ALA A 376 -31.44 -32.64 12.96
C ALA A 376 -32.65 -31.69 12.95
N GLY A 377 -32.42 -30.43 13.33
CA GLY A 377 -33.26 -29.30 12.93
C GLY A 377 -32.90 -28.84 11.51
N GLU A 378 -33.89 -28.37 10.75
CA GLU A 378 -33.68 -27.92 9.37
C GLU A 378 -32.72 -26.73 9.30
N ASN A 379 -31.73 -26.80 8.40
CA ASN A 379 -30.83 -25.68 8.14
C ASN A 379 -31.62 -24.51 7.55
N SER A 380 -31.81 -23.45 8.35
CA SER A 380 -32.26 -22.15 7.84
C SER A 380 -31.15 -21.52 7.00
N VAL A 381 -31.04 -21.95 5.74
CA VAL A 381 -30.10 -21.38 4.76
C VAL A 381 -30.38 -19.88 4.64
N SER A 382 -29.43 -19.05 5.06
CA SER A 382 -29.50 -17.61 4.85
C SER A 382 -29.65 -17.34 3.36
N LYS A 383 -30.74 -16.67 2.97
CA LYS A 383 -31.02 -16.32 1.57
C LYS A 383 -30.23 -15.07 1.16
N THR A 384 -28.92 -15.09 1.34
CA THR A 384 -28.03 -14.07 0.77
C THR A 384 -28.19 -14.06 -0.75
N LYS A 385 -28.38 -12.87 -1.34
CA LYS A 385 -28.45 -12.73 -2.80
C LYS A 385 -27.10 -13.11 -3.42
N PRO A 386 -27.07 -13.76 -4.59
CA PRO A 386 -25.83 -14.02 -5.30
C PRO A 386 -25.19 -12.68 -5.74
N VAL A 387 -23.95 -12.43 -5.32
CA VAL A 387 -23.20 -11.22 -5.67
C VAL A 387 -22.47 -11.39 -7.00
N ASN A 388 -22.66 -10.42 -7.91
CA ASN A 388 -22.08 -10.42 -9.26
C ASN A 388 -20.67 -9.80 -9.27
N TYR A 389 -19.67 -10.46 -8.66
CA TYR A 389 -18.33 -9.86 -8.49
C TYR A 389 -17.59 -9.53 -9.81
N GLY A 390 -17.93 -10.14 -10.95
CA GLY A 390 -17.35 -9.78 -12.25
C GLY A 390 -17.67 -8.35 -12.70
N ARG A 391 -18.71 -7.72 -12.14
CA ARG A 391 -19.06 -6.31 -12.33
C ARG A 391 -18.14 -5.39 -11.52
N ILE A 392 -16.88 -5.23 -11.95
CA ILE A 392 -15.84 -4.44 -11.26
C ILE A 392 -16.33 -3.04 -10.86
N ILE A 393 -17.05 -2.34 -11.74
CA ILE A 393 -17.79 -1.11 -11.42
C ILE A 393 -19.26 -1.29 -11.84
N SER A 394 -20.20 -0.85 -10.99
CA SER A 394 -21.62 -0.71 -11.30
C SER A 394 -22.13 0.68 -10.89
N PHE A 395 -22.78 1.40 -11.80
CA PHE A 395 -23.42 2.69 -11.51
C PHE A 395 -24.85 2.46 -11.00
N GLY A 396 -25.04 2.55 -9.68
CA GLY A 396 -26.30 2.21 -9.00
C GLY A 396 -26.27 0.86 -8.27
N LYS A 397 -26.99 0.77 -7.14
CA LYS A 397 -27.09 -0.48 -6.35
C LYS A 397 -28.08 -1.46 -6.98
N ASP A 398 -29.18 -0.92 -7.48
CA ASP A 398 -30.11 -1.54 -8.41
C ASP A 398 -29.38 -2.20 -9.59
N VAL A 399 -28.50 -1.47 -10.29
CA VAL A 399 -27.69 -2.01 -11.40
C VAL A 399 -26.70 -3.11 -10.97
N ALA A 400 -26.14 -3.02 -9.75
CA ALA A 400 -25.26 -4.06 -9.21
C ALA A 400 -26.01 -5.38 -8.90
N GLU A 401 -27.28 -5.30 -8.52
CA GLU A 401 -28.14 -6.44 -8.18
C GLU A 401 -28.99 -6.97 -9.35
N ALA A 402 -29.23 -6.16 -10.39
CA ALA A 402 -30.09 -6.48 -11.54
C ALA A 402 -29.64 -7.74 -12.31
N ALA A 403 -30.60 -8.42 -12.95
CA ALA A 403 -30.31 -9.52 -13.86
C ALA A 403 -29.63 -8.99 -15.14
N PRO A 404 -28.73 -9.75 -15.80
CA PRO A 404 -28.03 -9.29 -17.00
C PRO A 404 -28.95 -8.79 -18.13
N SER A 405 -30.15 -9.38 -18.25
CA SER A 405 -31.17 -9.01 -19.24
C SER A 405 -31.86 -7.66 -18.96
N GLU A 406 -31.65 -7.06 -17.79
CA GLU A 406 -32.23 -5.78 -17.37
C GLU A 406 -31.22 -4.61 -17.57
N ILE A 407 -29.99 -4.93 -18.00
CA ILE A 407 -28.85 -4.00 -18.01
C ILE A 407 -28.55 -3.55 -19.45
N GLU A 408 -29.25 -2.52 -19.90
CA GLU A 408 -28.98 -1.85 -21.17
C GLU A 408 -27.73 -0.95 -21.08
N ASN A 409 -26.56 -1.42 -21.51
CA ASN A 409 -25.35 -0.61 -21.59
C ASN A 409 -25.32 0.25 -22.88
N ILE A 410 -25.21 1.57 -22.74
CA ILE A 410 -25.02 2.49 -23.90
C ILE A 410 -23.53 2.75 -24.10
N ASP A 411 -22.97 2.37 -25.25
CA ASP A 411 -21.52 2.47 -25.50
C ASP A 411 -20.98 3.92 -25.43
N PHE A 412 -20.01 4.13 -24.55
CA PHE A 412 -19.37 5.42 -24.31
C PHE A 412 -18.16 5.68 -25.23
N ARG A 413 -17.62 4.65 -25.90
CA ARG A 413 -16.37 4.78 -26.69
C ARG A 413 -16.51 5.78 -27.84
N GLY A 414 -17.70 5.84 -28.45
CA GLY A 414 -18.06 6.82 -29.48
C GLY A 414 -18.63 8.15 -28.95
N ALA A 415 -18.74 8.34 -27.63
CA ALA A 415 -19.39 9.53 -27.07
C ALA A 415 -18.54 10.79 -27.24
N VAL A 416 -19.07 11.77 -27.97
CA VAL A 416 -18.43 13.08 -28.18
C VAL A 416 -18.21 13.76 -26.83
N LYS A 417 -16.95 14.08 -26.52
CA LYS A 417 -16.58 14.87 -25.34
C LYS A 417 -17.24 16.25 -25.47
N GLY A 418 -18.18 16.52 -24.56
CA GLY A 418 -19.12 17.62 -24.69
C GLY A 418 -18.54 18.97 -24.27
N GLN A 419 -19.37 20.02 -24.27
CA GLN A 419 -18.98 21.28 -23.64
C GLN A 419 -18.64 21.04 -22.16
N SER A 420 -17.49 21.58 -21.74
CA SER A 420 -17.13 21.71 -20.33
C SER A 420 -17.76 23.00 -19.79
N ILE A 421 -18.36 22.93 -18.60
CA ILE A 421 -18.72 24.14 -17.86
C ILE A 421 -17.41 24.71 -17.29
N PRO A 422 -17.05 25.98 -17.55
CA PRO A 422 -15.90 26.61 -16.93
C PRO A 422 -16.23 26.96 -15.48
N ASN A 423 -16.35 25.96 -14.59
CA ASN A 423 -16.65 26.22 -13.18
C ASN A 423 -15.44 26.88 -12.49
N ASN A 424 -15.71 27.94 -11.73
CA ASN A 424 -14.68 28.79 -11.15
C ASN A 424 -13.96 28.13 -9.95
N THR A 425 -14.58 27.13 -9.31
CA THR A 425 -14.04 26.40 -8.15
C THR A 425 -13.00 25.32 -8.50
N CYS A 426 -12.90 24.89 -9.76
CA CYS A 426 -11.95 23.86 -10.22
C CYS A 426 -10.67 24.41 -10.87
N ARG A 427 -10.47 25.74 -10.87
CA ARG A 427 -9.45 26.42 -11.72
C ARG A 427 -8.00 26.08 -11.40
N ASP A 428 -7.69 25.65 -10.18
CA ASP A 428 -6.30 25.49 -9.71
C ASP A 428 -5.63 24.20 -10.20
N VAL A 429 -6.40 23.19 -10.64
CA VAL A 429 -5.87 21.90 -11.13
C VAL A 429 -6.64 21.39 -12.34
N TRP A 430 -6.12 21.63 -13.54
CA TRP A 430 -6.61 20.92 -14.73
C TRP A 430 -6.33 19.42 -14.63
N THR A 431 -7.35 18.62 -14.93
CA THR A 431 -7.33 17.16 -15.01
C THR A 431 -8.12 16.73 -16.25
N GLU A 432 -7.83 15.56 -16.81
CA GLU A 432 -8.47 15.06 -18.06
C GLU A 432 -10.01 14.92 -17.97
N TYR A 433 -10.60 15.00 -16.78
CA TYR A 433 -12.05 15.13 -16.59
C TYR A 433 -12.64 16.44 -17.13
N HIS A 434 -11.88 17.52 -17.08
CA HIS A 434 -12.28 18.83 -17.61
C HIS A 434 -12.43 18.78 -19.14
N ASP A 435 -11.58 17.99 -19.80
CA ASP A 435 -11.60 17.77 -21.25
C ASP A 435 -12.72 16.81 -21.72
N MET A 436 -13.40 16.14 -20.78
CA MET A 436 -14.41 15.11 -21.06
C MET A 436 -15.83 15.67 -21.27
N GLY A 437 -16.13 16.79 -20.61
CA GLY A 437 -17.43 17.47 -20.68
C GLY A 437 -18.62 16.66 -20.14
N ILE A 438 -19.79 17.29 -20.06
CA ILE A 438 -21.00 16.64 -19.49
C ILE A 438 -21.42 15.42 -20.32
N GLY A 439 -21.22 15.45 -21.65
CA GLY A 439 -21.54 14.34 -22.55
C GLY A 439 -20.80 13.04 -22.20
N GLY A 440 -19.48 13.11 -22.02
CA GLY A 440 -18.68 11.94 -21.63
C GLY A 440 -18.94 11.48 -20.19
N ILE A 441 -19.19 12.43 -19.27
CA ILE A 441 -19.60 12.11 -17.89
C ILE A 441 -20.90 11.30 -17.89
N LYS A 442 -21.89 11.72 -18.68
CA LYS A 442 -23.16 11.00 -18.79
C LYS A 442 -22.96 9.63 -19.47
N ALA A 443 -22.22 9.57 -20.57
CA ALA A 443 -22.01 8.33 -21.32
C ALA A 443 -21.38 7.21 -20.46
N ILE A 444 -20.42 7.54 -19.60
CA ILE A 444 -19.82 6.59 -18.65
C ILE A 444 -20.85 6.02 -17.67
N ALA A 445 -21.74 6.86 -17.12
CA ALA A 445 -22.78 6.41 -16.21
C ALA A 445 -23.85 5.55 -16.92
N GLU A 446 -24.21 5.90 -18.16
CA GLU A 446 -25.19 5.17 -18.98
C GLU A 446 -24.63 3.86 -19.58
N TYR A 447 -23.31 3.64 -19.54
CA TYR A 447 -22.72 2.30 -19.76
C TYR A 447 -22.94 1.36 -18.57
N LYS A 448 -23.41 1.86 -17.42
CA LYS A 448 -23.92 1.13 -16.24
C LYS A 448 -22.96 0.14 -15.56
N VAL A 449 -22.49 -0.89 -16.24
CA VAL A 449 -21.64 -1.96 -15.69
C VAL A 449 -20.36 -2.10 -16.48
N TYR A 450 -19.23 -2.06 -15.78
CA TYR A 450 -17.90 -2.33 -16.30
C TYR A 450 -17.36 -3.63 -15.69
N THR A 451 -17.11 -4.61 -16.55
CA THR A 451 -16.32 -5.81 -16.26
C THR A 451 -14.82 -5.51 -16.36
N ALA A 452 -13.95 -6.51 -16.21
CA ALA A 452 -12.51 -6.29 -16.17
C ALA A 452 -11.94 -5.80 -17.52
N ASP A 453 -12.45 -6.31 -18.64
CA ASP A 453 -12.07 -5.82 -19.97
C ASP A 453 -12.59 -4.39 -20.21
N ALA A 454 -13.86 -4.11 -19.87
CA ALA A 454 -14.45 -2.78 -20.07
C ALA A 454 -13.81 -1.67 -19.22
N VAL A 455 -13.24 -2.02 -18.05
CA VAL A 455 -12.47 -1.09 -17.20
C VAL A 455 -11.24 -0.53 -17.93
N ILE A 456 -10.61 -1.31 -18.82
CA ILE A 456 -9.45 -0.83 -19.59
C ILE A 456 -9.86 0.32 -20.52
N ASP A 457 -11.00 0.18 -21.22
CA ASP A 457 -11.54 1.21 -22.10
C ASP A 457 -12.01 2.45 -21.32
N LEU A 458 -12.60 2.25 -20.13
CA LEU A 458 -12.97 3.35 -19.23
C LEU A 458 -11.76 4.22 -18.92
N LEU A 459 -10.64 3.61 -18.51
CA LEU A 459 -9.42 4.34 -18.18
C LEU A 459 -8.81 5.03 -19.41
N HIS A 460 -8.87 4.43 -20.61
CA HIS A 460 -8.41 5.09 -21.84
C HIS A 460 -9.25 6.33 -22.19
N TYR A 461 -10.57 6.30 -22.01
CA TYR A 461 -11.44 7.44 -22.28
C TYR A 461 -11.26 8.57 -21.25
N VAL A 462 -11.07 8.20 -19.98
CA VAL A 462 -11.00 9.07 -18.79
C VAL A 462 -9.62 9.68 -18.54
N ALA A 463 -8.56 8.95 -18.87
CA ALA A 463 -7.18 9.32 -18.60
C ALA A 463 -6.25 8.92 -19.76
N PRO A 464 -6.51 9.38 -20.99
CA PRO A 464 -5.80 8.92 -22.19
C PRO A 464 -4.29 9.11 -22.12
N LYS A 465 -3.76 10.18 -21.51
CA LYS A 465 -2.31 10.39 -21.38
C LYS A 465 -1.67 9.40 -20.40
N MET A 466 -2.33 9.16 -19.28
CA MET A 466 -1.92 8.14 -18.32
C MET A 466 -1.86 6.76 -18.99
N MET A 467 -2.94 6.36 -19.66
CA MET A 467 -3.00 5.06 -20.32
C MET A 467 -2.04 4.93 -21.51
N ALA A 468 -1.72 6.02 -22.22
CA ALA A 468 -0.70 6.02 -23.27
C ALA A 468 0.69 5.67 -22.73
N ARG A 469 1.11 6.27 -21.59
CA ARG A 469 2.35 5.88 -20.90
C ARG A 469 2.27 4.45 -20.36
N GLY A 470 1.13 4.08 -19.77
CA GLY A 470 0.88 2.73 -19.27
C GLY A 470 1.03 1.65 -20.33
N ALA A 471 0.42 1.85 -21.51
CA ALA A 471 0.44 0.89 -22.60
C ALA A 471 1.85 0.64 -23.18
N ALA A 472 2.78 1.59 -23.06
CA ALA A 472 4.18 1.40 -23.45
C ALA A 472 4.95 0.43 -22.52
N HIS A 473 4.50 0.28 -21.28
CA HIS A 473 5.22 -0.45 -20.23
C HIS A 473 4.46 -1.65 -19.63
N PHE A 474 3.15 -1.74 -19.85
CA PHE A 474 2.28 -2.72 -19.22
C PHE A 474 1.26 -3.32 -20.21
N SER A 475 0.60 -4.37 -19.74
CA SER A 475 -0.33 -5.21 -20.48
C SER A 475 -1.25 -5.96 -19.51
N TYR A 476 -2.45 -6.26 -19.99
CA TYR A 476 -3.57 -6.76 -19.18
C TYR A 476 -4.28 -7.96 -19.81
N GLY A 477 -3.82 -8.44 -20.96
CA GLY A 477 -4.43 -9.53 -21.72
C GLY A 477 -4.00 -10.93 -21.27
N ILE A 478 -4.35 -11.91 -22.09
CA ILE A 478 -3.88 -13.29 -22.04
C ILE A 478 -3.25 -13.59 -23.40
N ALA A 479 -2.10 -14.24 -23.44
CA ALA A 479 -1.48 -14.63 -24.70
C ALA A 479 -2.23 -15.79 -25.37
N ASP A 480 -2.63 -15.67 -26.64
CA ASP A 480 -3.12 -16.82 -27.42
C ASP A 480 -2.00 -17.87 -27.60
N ASP A 481 -0.83 -17.39 -28.02
CA ASP A 481 0.42 -18.13 -28.14
C ASP A 481 1.54 -17.38 -27.41
N LEU A 482 2.24 -18.07 -26.50
CA LEU A 482 3.34 -17.50 -25.72
C LEU A 482 4.69 -17.57 -26.45
N ASP A 483 4.74 -18.11 -27.67
CA ASP A 483 5.90 -18.08 -28.57
C ASP A 483 5.79 -16.98 -29.65
N ASP A 484 4.73 -16.15 -29.63
CA ASP A 484 4.64 -14.96 -30.47
C ASP A 484 5.70 -13.91 -30.06
N PRO A 485 6.59 -13.46 -30.98
CA PRO A 485 7.66 -12.51 -30.69
C PRO A 485 7.23 -11.18 -30.05
N LYS A 486 5.95 -10.78 -30.13
CA LYS A 486 5.48 -9.58 -29.42
C LYS A 486 5.67 -9.68 -27.90
N TYR A 487 5.63 -10.89 -27.33
CA TYR A 487 5.85 -11.14 -25.90
C TYR A 487 7.32 -11.05 -25.47
N GLU A 488 8.26 -10.91 -26.42
CA GLU A 488 9.63 -10.50 -26.13
C GLU A 488 9.72 -9.01 -25.75
N HIS A 489 8.70 -8.18 -26.00
CA HIS A 489 8.72 -6.78 -25.58
C HIS A 489 8.50 -6.61 -24.07
N HIS A 490 9.28 -5.73 -23.45
CA HIS A 490 9.28 -5.47 -21.99
C HIS A 490 7.94 -5.03 -21.38
N ARG A 491 6.89 -4.85 -22.18
CA ARG A 491 5.53 -4.49 -21.70
C ARG A 491 4.73 -5.70 -21.21
N HIS A 492 5.16 -6.91 -21.57
CA HIS A 492 4.51 -8.17 -21.23
C HIS A 492 5.16 -8.89 -20.03
N TRP A 493 6.39 -8.53 -19.69
CA TRP A 493 7.21 -9.21 -18.68
C TRP A 493 6.69 -9.12 -17.24
N SER A 494 5.79 -8.17 -16.94
CA SER A 494 5.08 -8.07 -15.66
C SER A 494 3.66 -8.67 -15.69
N ASN A 495 3.21 -9.19 -16.84
CA ASN A 495 1.93 -9.87 -16.98
C ASN A 495 2.15 -11.41 -16.93
N PRO A 496 1.76 -12.10 -15.83
CA PRO A 496 1.96 -13.54 -15.69
C PRO A 496 1.09 -14.39 -16.63
N LEU A 497 0.15 -13.78 -17.37
CA LEU A 497 -0.68 -14.40 -18.40
C LEU A 497 -0.17 -14.17 -19.84
N GLU A 498 0.94 -13.45 -19.98
CA GLU A 498 1.60 -13.13 -21.25
C GLU A 498 3.12 -13.38 -21.19
N THR A 499 3.59 -14.14 -20.18
CA THR A 499 4.99 -14.57 -20.11
C THR A 499 5.15 -15.97 -19.50
N LYS A 500 6.25 -16.63 -19.88
CA LYS A 500 6.61 -17.98 -19.41
C LYS A 500 7.56 -17.88 -18.21
N LEU A 501 7.41 -18.70 -17.18
CA LEU A 501 8.41 -18.83 -16.12
C LEU A 501 9.79 -19.25 -16.68
N PRO A 502 10.90 -18.87 -16.01
CA PRO A 502 12.26 -19.12 -16.49
C PRO A 502 12.60 -20.62 -16.59
N ASN A 503 13.69 -20.96 -17.29
CA ASN A 503 14.14 -22.35 -17.41
C ASN A 503 14.93 -22.82 -16.18
N ALA A 504 14.27 -22.87 -15.01
CA ALA A 504 14.91 -23.09 -13.72
C ALA A 504 14.22 -24.19 -12.88
N PRO A 505 14.22 -25.48 -13.31
CA PRO A 505 13.45 -26.55 -12.66
C PRO A 505 13.86 -26.89 -11.20
N GLU A 506 15.02 -26.43 -10.74
CA GLU A 506 15.44 -26.52 -9.32
C GLU A 506 14.93 -25.36 -8.44
N MET A 507 14.40 -24.29 -9.06
CA MET A 507 13.86 -23.13 -8.37
C MET A 507 12.46 -23.45 -7.82
N GLU A 508 12.10 -22.78 -6.73
CA GLU A 508 10.78 -22.88 -6.11
C GLU A 508 10.12 -21.49 -6.07
N ILE A 509 8.81 -21.43 -6.33
CA ILE A 509 8.02 -20.20 -6.24
C ILE A 509 6.92 -20.42 -5.20
N TYR A 510 6.83 -19.47 -4.27
CA TYR A 510 5.84 -19.50 -3.19
C TYR A 510 4.93 -18.27 -3.30
N SER A 511 3.62 -18.47 -3.24
CA SER A 511 2.65 -17.41 -2.93
C SER A 511 2.40 -17.42 -1.42
N LEU A 512 2.80 -16.36 -0.73
CA LEU A 512 2.67 -16.18 0.71
C LEU A 512 1.69 -15.03 0.97
N TYR A 513 0.46 -15.27 1.43
CA TYR A 513 -0.53 -14.20 1.56
C TYR A 513 -1.54 -14.40 2.70
N GLY A 514 -2.17 -13.30 3.11
CA GLY A 514 -3.16 -13.30 4.18
C GLY A 514 -4.54 -13.74 3.71
N VAL A 515 -5.30 -14.34 4.62
CA VAL A 515 -6.69 -14.75 4.40
C VAL A 515 -7.56 -14.50 5.63
N GLY A 516 -8.87 -14.45 5.43
CA GLY A 516 -9.88 -14.12 6.44
C GLY A 516 -10.18 -12.63 6.57
N ILE A 517 -9.67 -11.77 5.68
CA ILE A 517 -9.90 -10.31 5.72
C ILE A 517 -10.79 -9.88 4.54
N PRO A 518 -11.90 -9.15 4.77
CA PRO A 518 -12.69 -8.56 3.70
C PRO A 518 -11.83 -7.63 2.83
N THR A 519 -11.70 -8.00 1.55
CA THR A 519 -10.80 -7.35 0.60
C THR A 519 -11.55 -6.89 -0.64
N GLU A 520 -11.26 -5.68 -1.12
CA GLU A 520 -12.08 -4.98 -2.12
C GLU A 520 -12.11 -5.71 -3.48
N ARG A 521 -13.33 -5.95 -4.00
CA ARG A 521 -13.53 -6.76 -5.21
C ARG A 521 -14.32 -6.08 -6.33
N SER A 522 -15.34 -5.30 -6.00
CA SER A 522 -16.10 -4.49 -6.94
C SER A 522 -16.79 -3.31 -6.26
N TYR A 523 -17.16 -2.30 -7.06
CA TYR A 523 -17.55 -0.98 -6.58
C TYR A 523 -18.91 -0.54 -7.12
N ILE A 524 -19.78 -0.09 -6.22
CA ILE A 524 -20.99 0.64 -6.57
C ILE A 524 -20.63 2.13 -6.64
N TYR A 525 -20.73 2.72 -7.82
CA TYR A 525 -20.49 4.14 -8.08
C TYR A 525 -21.81 4.91 -8.28
N LYS A 526 -21.71 6.23 -8.15
CA LYS A 526 -22.74 7.20 -8.56
C LYS A 526 -22.11 8.47 -9.13
N LEU A 527 -22.86 9.16 -9.99
CA LEU A 527 -22.52 10.52 -10.42
C LEU A 527 -22.58 11.50 -9.24
N ASN A 528 -21.61 12.39 -9.16
CA ASN A 528 -21.70 13.55 -8.28
C ASN A 528 -22.50 14.65 -8.97
N GLN A 529 -23.64 15.03 -8.39
CA GLN A 529 -24.52 16.09 -8.89
C GLN A 529 -24.16 17.47 -8.33
N SER A 530 -23.17 17.57 -7.42
CA SER A 530 -22.67 18.85 -6.94
C SER A 530 -21.85 19.55 -8.03
N PRO A 531 -22.17 20.81 -8.41
CA PRO A 531 -21.45 21.52 -9.47
C PRO A 531 -19.97 21.77 -9.12
N ASP A 532 -19.63 21.88 -7.84
CA ASP A 532 -18.28 22.14 -7.34
C ASP A 532 -17.38 20.89 -7.24
N SER A 533 -17.82 19.74 -7.78
CA SER A 533 -17.02 18.51 -7.77
C SER A 533 -16.27 18.28 -9.08
N CYS A 534 -14.97 18.53 -9.04
CA CYS A 534 -14.06 18.39 -10.18
C CYS A 534 -13.65 16.92 -10.46
N ILE A 535 -14.22 15.96 -9.72
CA ILE A 535 -14.17 14.51 -9.98
C ILE A 535 -15.63 14.04 -10.03
N PRO A 536 -16.19 13.72 -11.20
CA PRO A 536 -17.64 13.55 -11.38
C PRO A 536 -18.18 12.17 -10.92
N PHE A 537 -17.30 11.25 -10.55
CA PHE A 537 -17.65 9.88 -10.15
C PHE A 537 -17.20 9.64 -8.71
N HIS A 538 -18.07 9.09 -7.88
CA HIS A 538 -17.74 8.72 -6.51
C HIS A 538 -18.39 7.40 -6.08
N ILE A 539 -17.72 6.66 -5.20
CA ILE A 539 -18.23 5.43 -4.60
C ILE A 539 -19.51 5.77 -3.81
N PHE A 540 -20.54 4.94 -3.95
CA PHE A 540 -21.81 5.10 -3.25
C PHE A 540 -21.66 4.66 -1.79
N THR A 541 -21.00 5.48 -0.97
CA THR A 541 -20.62 5.14 0.42
C THR A 541 -21.81 4.86 1.35
N SER A 542 -23.04 5.28 1.02
CA SER A 542 -24.26 4.89 1.75
C SER A 542 -24.93 3.62 1.20
N ALA A 543 -24.41 3.00 0.14
CA ALA A 543 -24.81 1.66 -0.27
C ALA A 543 -24.21 0.62 0.70
N HIS A 544 -25.08 0.14 1.57
CA HIS A 544 -24.86 -0.96 2.52
C HIS A 544 -26.01 -1.96 2.41
N GLU A 545 -25.91 -3.05 3.16
CA GLU A 545 -27.05 -3.86 3.58
C GLU A 545 -27.12 -3.81 5.12
N GLU A 546 -28.31 -4.05 5.68
CA GLU A 546 -28.50 -4.07 7.15
C GLU A 546 -27.95 -5.36 7.78
N ASP A 547 -27.74 -6.41 6.98
CA ASP A 547 -27.13 -7.65 7.41
C ASP A 547 -25.61 -7.50 7.66
N LYS A 548 -25.17 -7.92 8.83
CA LYS A 548 -23.76 -7.91 9.26
C LYS A 548 -22.93 -9.00 8.55
N GLU A 549 -23.56 -10.01 7.97
CA GLU A 549 -22.91 -11.06 7.18
C GLU A 549 -22.75 -10.65 5.70
N SER A 550 -23.29 -9.49 5.30
CA SER A 550 -23.15 -8.93 3.95
C SER A 550 -21.71 -8.64 3.53
N CYS A 551 -21.43 -8.89 2.26
CA CYS A 551 -20.20 -8.51 1.59
C CYS A 551 -20.14 -7.02 1.17
N LEU A 552 -21.28 -6.30 1.16
CA LEU A 552 -21.37 -4.89 0.73
C LEU A 552 -21.11 -3.91 1.89
N LYS A 553 -19.98 -3.19 1.83
CA LYS A 553 -19.55 -2.25 2.89
C LYS A 553 -19.14 -0.91 2.30
N ALA A 554 -20.02 0.09 2.47
CA ALA A 554 -19.86 1.47 2.00
C ALA A 554 -19.50 1.54 0.51
N GLY A 555 -20.41 1.04 -0.33
CA GLY A 555 -20.28 1.03 -1.80
C GLY A 555 -19.25 0.06 -2.36
N VAL A 556 -18.70 -0.86 -1.56
CA VAL A 556 -17.68 -1.82 -2.00
C VAL A 556 -18.10 -3.24 -1.62
N TYR A 557 -18.19 -4.14 -2.59
CA TYR A 557 -18.28 -5.57 -2.34
C TYR A 557 -16.88 -6.14 -2.07
N ASN A 558 -16.82 -7.06 -1.10
CA ASN A 558 -15.57 -7.63 -0.60
C ASN A 558 -15.55 -9.16 -0.79
N VAL A 559 -14.35 -9.73 -0.93
CA VAL A 559 -14.09 -11.18 -0.90
C VAL A 559 -12.95 -11.50 0.06
N ASP A 560 -12.54 -12.77 0.13
CA ASP A 560 -11.38 -13.21 0.91
C ASP A 560 -10.06 -12.65 0.35
N GLY A 561 -9.13 -12.29 1.23
CA GLY A 561 -7.84 -11.66 0.90
C GLY A 561 -7.12 -11.09 2.11
N ASP A 562 -6.21 -10.16 1.86
CA ASP A 562 -5.29 -9.56 2.83
C ASP A 562 -5.55 -8.07 3.16
N GLU A 563 -6.76 -7.53 2.89
CA GLU A 563 -7.15 -6.09 2.91
C GLU A 563 -6.83 -5.32 1.62
N THR A 564 -5.88 -5.79 0.81
CA THR A 564 -5.45 -5.10 -0.44
C THR A 564 -5.53 -6.00 -1.67
N VAL A 565 -5.13 -7.26 -1.56
CA VAL A 565 -5.04 -8.22 -2.66
C VAL A 565 -6.05 -9.35 -2.44
N PRO A 566 -7.07 -9.51 -3.32
CA PRO A 566 -7.97 -10.66 -3.25
C PRO A 566 -7.21 -11.98 -3.42
N VAL A 567 -7.65 -13.03 -2.71
CA VAL A 567 -7.08 -14.39 -2.81
C VAL A 567 -6.92 -14.86 -4.25
N LEU A 568 -7.88 -14.55 -5.13
CA LEU A 568 -7.80 -14.83 -6.56
C LEU A 568 -6.48 -14.33 -7.18
N SER A 569 -6.11 -13.07 -6.92
CA SER A 569 -4.92 -12.44 -7.50
C SER A 569 -3.61 -12.94 -6.89
N ALA A 570 -3.60 -13.26 -5.60
CA ALA A 570 -2.41 -13.75 -4.92
C ALA A 570 -2.14 -15.25 -5.15
N GLY A 571 -3.19 -16.06 -5.33
CA GLY A 571 -3.13 -17.51 -5.37
C GLY A 571 -3.21 -18.14 -6.77
N PHE A 572 -3.99 -17.59 -7.71
CA PHE A 572 -4.38 -18.30 -8.94
C PHE A 572 -3.20 -18.83 -9.76
N MET A 573 -2.13 -18.04 -9.90
CA MET A 573 -0.95 -18.45 -10.66
C MET A 573 -0.31 -19.70 -10.05
N CYS A 574 -0.06 -19.73 -8.74
CA CYS A 574 0.50 -20.90 -8.06
C CYS A 574 -0.51 -22.06 -7.93
N ALA A 575 -1.81 -21.77 -7.93
CA ALA A 575 -2.90 -22.75 -7.78
C ALA A 575 -3.13 -23.58 -9.05
N LYS A 576 -3.13 -22.93 -10.23
CA LYS A 576 -3.49 -23.55 -11.51
C LYS A 576 -2.52 -23.19 -12.62
N ALA A 577 -2.38 -21.91 -12.97
CA ALA A 577 -1.72 -21.53 -14.22
C ALA A 577 -0.21 -21.85 -14.29
N TRP A 578 0.49 -21.89 -13.16
CA TRP A 578 1.88 -22.37 -13.03
C TRP A 578 2.00 -23.73 -12.32
N ARG A 579 0.90 -24.39 -11.96
CA ARG A 579 0.96 -25.64 -11.18
C ARG A 579 1.37 -26.82 -12.07
N GLY A 580 2.57 -27.34 -11.83
CA GLY A 580 3.16 -28.41 -12.63
C GLY A 580 3.74 -27.88 -13.94
N LYS A 581 3.64 -28.65 -15.03
CA LYS A 581 4.05 -28.21 -16.36
C LYS A 581 2.85 -27.69 -17.14
N THR A 582 2.91 -26.41 -17.50
CA THR A 582 1.93 -25.69 -18.32
C THR A 582 2.66 -24.84 -19.36
N ARG A 583 1.97 -24.26 -20.32
CA ARG A 583 2.53 -23.27 -21.26
C ARG A 583 3.13 -22.05 -20.55
N PHE A 584 2.61 -21.70 -19.36
CA PHE A 584 3.13 -20.62 -18.51
C PHE A 584 4.28 -21.10 -17.60
N ASN A 585 4.39 -22.40 -17.30
CA ASN A 585 5.49 -23.01 -16.54
C ASN A 585 6.10 -24.19 -17.31
N PRO A 586 6.84 -23.94 -18.42
CA PRO A 586 7.32 -25.01 -19.30
C PRO A 586 8.42 -25.87 -18.66
N SER A 587 9.21 -25.28 -17.76
CA SER A 587 10.27 -25.97 -17.01
C SER A 587 9.71 -26.87 -15.91
N GLY A 588 8.52 -26.57 -15.38
CA GLY A 588 7.92 -27.30 -14.26
C GLY A 588 8.48 -26.89 -12.90
N ILE A 589 8.80 -25.60 -12.73
CA ILE A 589 9.16 -24.99 -11.44
C ILE A 589 8.13 -25.37 -10.38
N LYS A 590 8.58 -25.73 -9.17
CA LYS A 590 7.66 -26.11 -8.09
C LYS A 590 6.95 -24.88 -7.54
N THR A 591 5.62 -24.88 -7.58
CA THR A 591 4.78 -23.83 -6.99
C THR A 591 4.13 -24.30 -5.69
N TYR A 592 4.13 -23.41 -4.70
CA TYR A 592 3.49 -23.62 -3.40
C TYR A 592 2.61 -22.43 -3.02
N ILE A 593 1.52 -22.69 -2.30
CA ILE A 593 0.67 -21.67 -1.68
C ILE A 593 0.73 -21.82 -0.17
N ARG A 594 1.01 -20.72 0.55
CA ARG A 594 0.93 -20.69 2.01
C ARG A 594 0.13 -19.47 2.46
N GLU A 595 -1.06 -19.75 2.98
CA GLU A 595 -2.04 -18.79 3.45
C GLU A 595 -1.95 -18.62 4.97
N TYR A 596 -2.02 -17.38 5.44
CA TYR A 596 -1.93 -17.04 6.86
C TYR A 596 -3.26 -16.45 7.31
N ASN A 597 -4.05 -17.22 8.09
CA ASN A 597 -5.30 -16.72 8.66
C ASN A 597 -5.01 -15.50 9.54
N HIS A 598 -5.68 -14.39 9.27
CA HIS A 598 -5.59 -13.20 10.10
C HIS A 598 -6.18 -13.44 11.49
N SER A 599 -5.34 -13.32 12.52
CA SER A 599 -5.78 -13.08 13.89
C SER A 599 -5.33 -11.66 14.30
N PRO A 600 -6.24 -10.75 14.66
CA PRO A 600 -5.86 -9.43 15.16
C PRO A 600 -5.18 -9.57 16.54
N PRO A 601 -4.29 -8.63 16.91
CA PRO A 601 -3.76 -8.56 18.27
C PRO A 601 -4.90 -8.39 19.29
N ALA A 602 -4.77 -9.03 20.45
CA ALA A 602 -5.78 -9.02 21.49
C ALA A 602 -5.85 -7.68 22.24
N ASN A 603 -4.72 -6.97 22.34
CA ASN A 603 -4.59 -5.71 23.07
C ASN A 603 -3.73 -4.68 22.31
N LEU A 604 -4.01 -3.39 22.52
CA LEU A 604 -3.26 -2.27 21.92
C LEU A 604 -1.75 -2.28 22.26
N LEU A 605 -1.37 -2.90 23.39
CA LEU A 605 0.02 -3.05 23.84
C LEU A 605 0.81 -4.10 23.06
N GLU A 606 0.15 -4.98 22.29
CA GLU A 606 0.77 -6.11 21.58
C GLU A 606 1.40 -5.69 20.24
N GLY A 607 1.21 -4.43 19.81
CA GLY A 607 1.77 -3.88 18.58
C GLY A 607 1.08 -4.39 17.31
N ARG A 608 1.87 -4.62 16.24
CA ARG A 608 1.38 -5.35 15.06
C ARG A 608 1.25 -6.82 15.42
N GLY A 609 0.06 -7.39 15.25
CA GLY A 609 -0.22 -8.77 15.65
C GLY A 609 0.73 -9.77 14.99
N THR A 610 1.39 -10.60 15.80
CA THR A 610 2.31 -11.67 15.37
C THR A 610 1.64 -12.79 14.56
N GLN A 611 0.32 -12.74 14.44
CA GLN A 611 -0.54 -13.61 13.63
C GLN A 611 -1.43 -12.80 12.66
N SER A 612 -1.09 -11.53 12.38
CA SER A 612 -1.82 -10.72 11.41
C SER A 612 -1.64 -11.26 9.99
N GLY A 613 -2.74 -11.32 9.25
CA GLY A 613 -2.74 -11.56 7.80
C GLY A 613 -2.86 -10.29 6.96
N ALA A 614 -2.90 -9.09 7.56
CA ALA A 614 -3.12 -7.86 6.79
C ALA A 614 -1.91 -7.52 5.92
N HIS A 615 -2.13 -7.01 4.71
CA HIS A 615 -1.20 -6.95 3.58
C HIS A 615 0.23 -6.47 3.91
N VAL A 616 0.37 -5.53 4.84
CA VAL A 616 1.67 -4.96 5.27
C VAL A 616 2.07 -5.37 6.69
N ASP A 617 1.13 -5.86 7.51
CA ASP A 617 1.41 -6.37 8.86
C ASP A 617 1.85 -7.85 8.83
N ILE A 618 1.55 -8.57 7.75
CA ILE A 618 1.93 -9.98 7.54
C ILE A 618 3.46 -10.20 7.53
N MET A 619 4.26 -9.16 7.25
CA MET A 619 5.73 -9.20 7.40
C MET A 619 6.20 -9.24 8.87
N GLY A 620 5.29 -9.02 9.83
CA GLY A 620 5.46 -9.32 11.25
C GLY A 620 4.89 -10.68 11.68
N ASN A 621 4.27 -11.45 10.78
CA ASN A 621 3.66 -12.74 11.10
C ASN A 621 4.72 -13.80 11.37
N PHE A 622 4.68 -14.42 12.54
CA PHE A 622 5.73 -15.34 12.99
C PHE A 622 5.83 -16.59 12.09
N ALA A 623 4.72 -17.10 11.57
CA ALA A 623 4.74 -18.25 10.66
C ALA A 623 5.38 -17.89 9.31
N LEU A 624 5.03 -16.73 8.73
CA LEU A 624 5.60 -16.26 7.47
C LEU A 624 7.11 -15.99 7.59
N ILE A 625 7.54 -15.37 8.69
CA ILE A 625 8.96 -15.16 8.98
C ILE A 625 9.67 -16.52 9.11
N GLU A 626 9.09 -17.48 9.84
CA GLU A 626 9.67 -18.81 10.01
C GLU A 626 9.82 -19.56 8.67
N ASP A 627 8.80 -19.54 7.82
CA ASP A 627 8.81 -20.18 6.50
C ASP A 627 9.88 -19.57 5.57
N ILE A 628 10.00 -18.22 5.54
CA ILE A 628 11.08 -17.53 4.80
C ILE A 628 12.45 -17.93 5.35
N MET A 629 12.62 -17.96 6.67
CA MET A 629 13.90 -18.30 7.30
C MET A 629 14.28 -19.77 7.09
N ARG A 630 13.33 -20.71 7.09
CA ARG A 630 13.56 -22.13 6.78
C ARG A 630 14.03 -22.32 5.33
N VAL A 631 13.47 -21.58 4.37
CA VAL A 631 13.96 -21.61 2.96
C VAL A 631 15.31 -20.88 2.81
N ALA A 632 15.56 -19.76 3.50
CA ALA A 632 16.84 -19.04 3.46
C ALA A 632 18.00 -19.85 4.08
N THR A 633 17.72 -20.61 5.15
CA THR A 633 18.62 -21.62 5.73
C THR A 633 18.69 -22.91 4.89
N GLY A 634 18.00 -22.93 3.75
CA GLY A 634 18.12 -23.88 2.64
C GLY A 634 17.37 -25.17 2.83
N GLY A 635 16.20 -25.11 3.47
CA GLY A 635 15.11 -26.05 3.25
C GLY A 635 14.38 -25.81 1.93
N ASN A 636 13.33 -26.59 1.71
CA ASN A 636 12.51 -26.64 0.50
C ASN A 636 11.01 -26.75 0.85
N GLY A 637 10.11 -26.71 -0.13
CA GLY A 637 8.68 -26.64 0.16
C GLY A 637 8.10 -27.89 0.85
N SER A 638 8.73 -29.06 0.70
CA SER A 638 8.37 -30.26 1.46
C SER A 638 8.70 -30.10 2.95
N ASP A 639 9.79 -29.41 3.28
CA ASP A 639 10.22 -29.16 4.67
C ASP A 639 9.28 -28.17 5.39
N LEU A 640 8.54 -27.35 4.63
CA LEU A 640 7.47 -26.48 5.14
C LEU A 640 6.10 -27.21 5.24
N GLY A 641 6.02 -28.49 4.88
CA GLY A 641 4.76 -29.24 4.83
C GLY A 641 3.92 -29.01 3.56
N HIS A 642 4.53 -28.57 2.46
CA HIS A 642 3.89 -28.23 1.19
C HIS A 642 2.88 -27.06 1.32
N ASP A 643 1.74 -27.16 0.63
CA ASP A 643 0.71 -26.11 0.60
C ASP A 643 -0.02 -26.01 1.94
N GLN A 644 -0.30 -24.78 2.35
CA GLN A 644 -1.17 -24.44 3.48
C GLN A 644 -2.28 -23.53 2.96
N VAL A 645 -3.48 -24.07 2.77
CA VAL A 645 -4.62 -23.35 2.19
C VAL A 645 -5.83 -23.45 3.12
N HIS A 646 -6.52 -22.32 3.29
CA HIS A 646 -7.69 -22.11 4.12
C HIS A 646 -8.85 -21.44 3.37
N SER A 647 -8.55 -20.82 2.21
CA SER A 647 -9.48 -20.19 1.27
C SER A 647 -10.10 -21.19 0.28
N GLY A 648 -10.93 -20.68 -0.63
CA GLY A 648 -11.50 -21.46 -1.75
C GLY A 648 -10.63 -21.51 -3.01
N ILE A 649 -9.37 -21.08 -2.99
CA ILE A 649 -8.60 -20.77 -4.21
C ILE A 649 -8.56 -21.89 -5.26
N PHE A 650 -8.42 -23.16 -4.86
CA PHE A 650 -8.42 -24.28 -5.82
C PHE A 650 -9.81 -24.52 -6.45
N GLU A 651 -10.89 -24.34 -5.70
CA GLU A 651 -12.25 -24.42 -6.26
C GLU A 651 -12.50 -23.24 -7.23
N TRP A 652 -12.02 -22.05 -6.87
CA TRP A 652 -12.15 -20.86 -7.70
C TRP A 652 -11.30 -20.95 -8.98
N SER A 653 -10.12 -21.57 -8.92
CA SER A 653 -9.29 -21.79 -10.11
C SER A 653 -9.91 -22.79 -11.08
N GLU A 654 -10.64 -23.81 -10.60
CA GLU A 654 -11.33 -24.75 -11.50
C GLU A 654 -12.55 -24.16 -12.20
N ARG A 655 -13.12 -23.08 -11.68
CA ARG A 655 -14.18 -22.31 -12.35
C ARG A 655 -13.67 -21.37 -13.46
N ILE A 656 -12.35 -21.21 -13.60
CA ILE A 656 -11.72 -20.39 -14.63
C ILE A 656 -11.32 -21.28 -15.81
N ASP A 657 -11.92 -21.01 -16.97
CA ASP A 657 -11.55 -21.64 -18.25
C ASP A 657 -10.34 -20.91 -18.86
N LEU A 658 -9.15 -21.33 -18.43
CA LEU A 658 -7.87 -20.87 -18.96
C LEU A 658 -7.12 -22.04 -19.58
N LYS A 659 -6.81 -21.93 -20.87
CA LYS A 659 -5.94 -22.88 -21.58
C LYS A 659 -4.52 -22.89 -21.00
N LEU A 660 -4.10 -24.05 -20.52
CA LEU A 660 -2.78 -24.32 -19.92
C LEU A 660 -1.79 -24.96 -20.91
#